data_AF-A0AA43UHG9-F1
#
_entry.id   AF-A0AA43UHG9-F1
#
_cell.length_a   1.000
_cell.length_b   1.000
_cell.length_c   1.000
_cell.angle_alpha   90.00
_cell.angle_beta   90.00
_cell.angle_gamma   90.00
#
_symmetry.space_group_name_H-M   'P 1'
#
loop_
_entity.id
_entity.type
_entity.pdbx_description
1 polymer ?
#
loop_
_entity_poly.entity_id
_entity_poly.type
_entity_poly.pdbx_seq_one_letter_code
_entity_poly.pdbx_strand_id
1 'polypeptide(L)'
;MSLIILIISATAVTATNSTLNTDISSNSIQNENTVTSNNIKLNSNSNTINDSIGSNNLNKENEKTNTLLEDNNKTVIAPTINTLEYTGLKGSQENHTIYVSVNGTGDGFNENNATNLTYGINYTSNSDYNWTMIIDGGDYYFTDHYILNKTITMIGASDGTTCFIQNHTANQNYGGMFYSPTNSNKITLSLSNINFINGSSKTSGGAIQVGDPNNGKNSLIVNNCNFTNCNVTDGTGAGGAIAFFTSGVANGGTVYITINNTNFINNNARMYGGALRIQATPTATLRNGIVSITNCNFSGNTVLGSKDGYARGGAINVNINCTIDNCSFINNIADDSGGAIRTDMPLTVLNSYFNNNSIIGKFNTTKTPETSGLSIYNNNGEATQTKGSLYIKNSTFVNHNYTKNDINKNYTGIIKNSGNIIVVIEDCTFKDNSVEYGVIYNEGSDVRINGTSNFENNSVYTGTIYNKGENASIIFNNVNFTSNNANISGGIIYNTGGNISINNSIFENNMAKINGTIYNLGGDLDVYNSSFINNTAISNGGVFYNNGGSIDINYSVMLNNTGNNGAVIYNRNNATNEFNITNSVISNNSATANGVINTGGIDDNGIPTINIINCTCEYNNATNGGFIYTAANVIINNSNINYNYAKVNGGAICNVENITLNFASVLPVSYINSINIYNSNLTFNKADNNGGVAYNQGQIELNNTIMYNNTASNGGVIYTENPYDGTDFIDNSVIFNNSADNNGGVIFNTKGSFNIYIIVTLQIINVIMVEYYIIMEQQL
;
A
#
# COMPACT_ATOMS: atom_id res chain seq x y z
N MET A 1 -40.07 -18.09 23.74
CA MET A 1 -39.38 -16.90 24.27
C MET A 1 -38.14 -17.40 25.00
N SER A 2 -37.25 -18.18 24.37
CA SER A 2 -36.27 -17.86 23.31
C SER A 2 -35.11 -17.06 23.91
N LEU A 3 -34.19 -17.65 24.70
CA LEU A 3 -33.16 -18.66 24.37
C LEU A 3 -32.15 -18.14 23.34
N ILE A 4 -31.01 -17.62 23.81
CA ILE A 4 -29.77 -17.51 23.04
C ILE A 4 -28.72 -18.33 23.80
N ILE A 5 -28.27 -19.37 23.10
CA ILE A 5 -27.26 -20.35 23.47
C ILE A 5 -25.91 -19.77 23.05
N LEU A 6 -24.96 -19.64 23.97
CA LEU A 6 -23.54 -19.48 23.64
C LEU A 6 -22.83 -20.81 23.94
N ILE A 7 -22.37 -21.46 22.88
CA ILE A 7 -21.57 -22.69 22.94
C ILE A 7 -20.12 -22.26 23.19
N ILE A 8 -19.60 -22.55 24.39
CA ILE A 8 -18.15 -22.56 24.64
C ILE A 8 -17.70 -24.01 24.56
N SER A 9 -17.07 -24.38 23.45
CA SER A 9 -16.34 -25.64 23.34
C SER A 9 -14.97 -25.45 23.99
N ALA A 10 -14.83 -25.96 25.21
CA ALA A 10 -13.55 -26.23 25.83
C ALA A 10 -12.90 -27.44 25.14
N THR A 11 -11.72 -27.28 24.57
CA THR A 11 -10.83 -28.41 24.28
C THR A 11 -9.62 -28.34 25.19
N ALA A 12 -9.57 -29.30 26.10
CA ALA A 12 -8.48 -29.57 27.00
C ALA A 12 -7.20 -29.94 26.23
N VAL A 13 -6.08 -29.36 26.67
CA VAL A 13 -4.73 -29.82 26.34
C VAL A 13 -4.45 -31.06 27.17
N THR A 14 -4.28 -32.21 26.50
CA THR A 14 -3.61 -33.38 27.07
C THR A 14 -2.45 -33.76 26.17
N ALA A 15 -1.24 -33.69 26.73
CA ALA A 15 -0.03 -34.25 26.15
C ALA A 15 -0.05 -35.79 26.27
N THR A 16 0.26 -36.49 25.17
CA THR A 16 1.05 -37.74 25.20
C THR A 16 1.61 -38.06 23.81
N ASN A 17 2.89 -38.46 23.81
CA ASN A 17 3.68 -38.98 22.69
C ASN A 17 3.05 -40.21 22.00
N SER A 18 3.27 -40.33 20.69
CA SER A 18 4.07 -41.40 20.01
C SER A 18 3.56 -41.75 18.60
N THR A 19 4.49 -41.70 17.66
CA THR A 19 4.66 -42.50 16.41
C THR A 19 3.45 -43.24 15.81
N LEU A 20 3.12 -42.96 14.54
CA LEU A 20 3.29 -43.90 13.41
C LEU A 20 2.92 -43.28 12.05
N ASN A 21 3.74 -43.61 11.04
CA ASN A 21 3.48 -43.52 9.60
C ASN A 21 2.10 -44.05 9.18
N THR A 22 1.49 -43.47 8.15
CA THR A 22 1.34 -44.08 6.79
C THR A 22 0.55 -43.17 5.85
N ASP A 23 1.04 -43.10 4.61
CA ASP A 23 0.35 -42.64 3.39
C ASP A 23 -1.08 -43.20 3.26
N ILE A 24 -2.04 -42.37 2.78
CA ILE A 24 -3.05 -42.78 1.79
C ILE A 24 -3.46 -41.56 0.93
N SER A 25 -3.32 -41.75 -0.38
CA SER A 25 -3.79 -40.93 -1.50
C SER A 25 -5.30 -40.98 -1.73
N SER A 26 -5.81 -39.95 -2.42
CA SER A 26 -6.96 -39.93 -3.35
C SER A 26 -8.35 -40.34 -2.82
N ASN A 27 -9.32 -39.44 -2.92
CA ASN A 27 -10.42 -39.67 -3.86
C ASN A 27 -11.26 -38.42 -4.16
N SER A 28 -11.40 -38.20 -5.46
CA SER A 28 -12.43 -37.43 -6.17
C SER A 28 -13.83 -37.98 -5.94
N ILE A 29 -14.84 -37.11 -5.86
CA ILE A 29 -16.23 -37.42 -6.23
C ILE A 29 -16.77 -36.27 -7.08
N GLN A 30 -17.05 -36.60 -8.35
CA GLN A 30 -17.98 -35.88 -9.23
C GLN A 30 -19.43 -36.33 -8.94
N ASN A 31 -20.39 -35.41 -9.10
CA ASN A 31 -21.69 -35.55 -9.79
C ASN A 31 -22.46 -34.23 -9.56
N GLU A 32 -22.56 -33.33 -10.54
CA GLU A 32 -23.52 -33.29 -11.67
C GLU A 32 -24.98 -32.94 -11.34
N ASN A 33 -25.42 -31.83 -11.99
CA ASN A 33 -26.78 -31.45 -12.42
C ASN A 33 -27.77 -30.98 -11.32
N THR A 34 -28.54 -29.89 -11.45
CA THR A 34 -29.21 -29.35 -12.64
C THR A 34 -29.74 -27.92 -12.37
N VAL A 35 -29.91 -27.17 -13.46
CA VAL A 35 -30.55 -25.86 -13.60
C VAL A 35 -32.04 -25.87 -13.20
N THR A 36 -32.49 -24.86 -12.45
CA THR A 36 -33.83 -24.28 -12.62
C THR A 36 -33.81 -22.78 -12.35
N SER A 37 -34.22 -22.02 -13.36
CA SER A 37 -34.58 -20.60 -13.32
C SER A 37 -35.84 -20.38 -12.49
N ASN A 38 -35.90 -19.28 -11.73
CA ASN A 38 -37.18 -18.64 -11.40
C ASN A 38 -37.01 -17.14 -11.09
N ASN A 39 -37.83 -16.36 -11.78
CA ASN A 39 -38.01 -14.92 -11.71
C ASN A 39 -38.46 -14.45 -10.32
N ILE A 40 -37.91 -13.35 -9.80
CA ILE A 40 -38.59 -12.53 -8.78
C ILE A 40 -38.41 -11.03 -9.11
N LYS A 41 -39.57 -10.36 -9.09
CA LYS A 41 -39.90 -8.96 -9.39
C LYS A 41 -39.10 -7.94 -8.57
N LEU A 42 -38.65 -6.88 -9.24
CA LEU A 42 -38.32 -5.59 -8.62
C LEU A 42 -39.62 -4.78 -8.44
N ASN A 43 -39.91 -4.38 -7.20
CA ASN A 43 -41.03 -3.52 -6.85
C ASN A 43 -40.46 -2.18 -6.36
N SER A 44 -40.76 -1.12 -7.11
CA SER A 44 -40.55 0.28 -6.75
C SER A 44 -41.46 0.67 -5.60
N ASN A 45 -40.94 1.36 -4.58
CA ASN A 45 -41.75 2.23 -3.73
C ASN A 45 -40.96 3.46 -3.28
N SER A 46 -41.47 4.60 -3.73
CA SER A 46 -41.27 5.95 -3.25
C SER A 46 -41.67 6.11 -1.78
N ASN A 47 -40.96 6.97 -1.03
CA ASN A 47 -41.58 7.85 -0.05
C ASN A 47 -40.68 9.06 0.24
N THR A 48 -41.25 10.22 -0.07
CA THR A 48 -40.88 11.59 0.34
C THR A 48 -41.05 11.81 1.85
N ILE A 49 -40.32 12.78 2.44
CA ILE A 49 -40.85 13.81 3.39
C ILE A 49 -39.80 14.95 3.62
N ASN A 50 -40.29 16.14 3.33
CA ASN A 50 -39.98 17.56 3.58
C ASN A 50 -38.98 18.10 4.64
N ASP A 51 -38.39 19.23 4.20
CA ASP A 51 -38.25 20.57 4.80
C ASP A 51 -37.54 20.82 6.15
N SER A 52 -36.54 21.71 6.12
CA SER A 52 -36.67 23.03 6.78
C SER A 52 -35.66 24.07 6.27
N ILE A 53 -36.20 25.27 6.08
CA ILE A 53 -35.67 26.52 5.53
C ILE A 53 -34.75 27.27 6.52
N GLY A 54 -33.78 28.02 5.98
CA GLY A 54 -33.02 29.05 6.70
C GLY A 54 -32.43 30.09 5.73
N SER A 55 -33.23 31.09 5.38
CA SER A 55 -32.95 32.22 4.49
C SER A 55 -31.89 33.21 5.01
N ASN A 56 -31.15 33.85 4.10
CA ASN A 56 -30.97 35.32 4.14
C ASN A 56 -30.54 35.92 2.79
N ASN A 57 -31.31 36.93 2.38
CA ASN A 57 -31.23 37.71 1.15
C ASN A 57 -30.11 38.76 1.19
N LEU A 58 -29.59 39.14 0.01
CA LEU A 58 -29.36 40.55 -0.37
C LEU A 58 -29.29 40.71 -1.90
N ASN A 59 -30.17 41.56 -2.40
CA ASN A 59 -30.43 41.93 -3.80
C ASN A 59 -29.30 42.78 -4.44
N LYS A 60 -29.07 42.62 -5.75
CA LYS A 60 -29.39 43.64 -6.79
C LYS A 60 -29.02 43.17 -8.23
N GLU A 61 -30.06 43.08 -9.07
CA GLU A 61 -30.24 43.58 -10.46
C GLU A 61 -28.97 43.87 -11.32
N ASN A 62 -28.86 43.60 -12.63
CA ASN A 62 -29.83 43.33 -13.69
C ASN A 62 -29.09 42.87 -14.99
N GLU A 63 -29.86 42.29 -15.92
CA GLU A 63 -29.63 42.13 -17.38
C GLU A 63 -29.22 40.76 -18.00
N LYS A 64 -30.27 40.05 -18.45
CA LYS A 64 -30.48 39.37 -19.76
C LYS A 64 -29.38 38.38 -20.23
N THR A 65 -29.67 37.08 -20.36
CA THR A 65 -30.48 36.52 -21.47
C THR A 65 -30.81 35.04 -21.24
N ASN A 66 -31.98 34.60 -21.76
CA ASN A 66 -32.47 33.23 -21.84
C ASN A 66 -31.42 32.21 -22.32
N THR A 67 -31.32 31.04 -21.67
CA THR A 67 -31.98 29.77 -22.09
C THR A 67 -31.53 28.58 -21.22
N LEU A 68 -32.52 27.83 -20.69
CA LEU A 68 -32.57 26.37 -20.50
C LEU A 68 -31.31 25.61 -20.03
N LEU A 69 -31.34 25.11 -18.78
CA LEU A 69 -30.64 23.89 -18.39
C LEU A 69 -31.61 23.02 -17.57
N GLU A 70 -32.24 22.07 -18.26
CA GLU A 70 -32.69 20.81 -17.68
C GLU A 70 -31.51 19.81 -17.71
N ASP A 71 -31.55 18.87 -16.76
CA ASP A 71 -30.64 17.77 -16.48
C ASP A 71 -29.99 17.07 -17.68
N ASN A 72 -28.78 16.53 -17.46
CA ASN A 72 -28.60 15.07 -17.45
C ASN A 72 -27.15 14.64 -17.14
N ASN A 73 -27.05 13.76 -16.15
CA ASN A 73 -26.04 12.71 -16.07
C ASN A 73 -25.78 12.10 -17.46
N LYS A 74 -24.67 12.47 -18.10
CA LYS A 74 -24.10 11.72 -19.22
C LYS A 74 -22.83 11.05 -18.75
N THR A 75 -22.98 9.79 -18.35
CA THR A 75 -21.92 8.78 -18.46
C THR A 75 -21.38 8.86 -19.90
N VAL A 76 -20.13 9.28 -20.06
CA VAL A 76 -19.46 9.31 -21.36
C VAL A 76 -19.16 7.86 -21.75
N ILE A 77 -20.03 7.27 -22.56
CA ILE A 77 -19.84 5.96 -23.17
C ILE A 77 -18.71 6.12 -24.20
N ALA A 78 -17.57 5.46 -23.97
CA ALA A 78 -16.54 5.27 -24.98
C ALA A 78 -17.19 4.69 -26.25
N PRO A 79 -16.89 5.18 -27.46
CA PRO A 79 -17.49 4.64 -28.67
C PRO A 79 -17.15 3.15 -28.74
N THR A 80 -18.18 2.31 -28.64
CA THR A 80 -18.06 0.87 -28.76
C THR A 80 -17.67 0.59 -30.21
N ILE A 81 -16.40 0.25 -30.44
CA ILE A 81 -15.94 -0.20 -31.75
C ILE A 81 -16.45 -1.62 -31.90
N ASN A 82 -17.54 -1.79 -32.65
CA ASN A 82 -17.94 -3.10 -33.14
C ASN A 82 -16.75 -3.66 -33.93
N THR A 83 -16.19 -4.77 -33.43
CA THR A 83 -15.34 -5.66 -34.22
C THR A 83 -16.17 -6.14 -35.40
N LEU A 84 -16.06 -5.47 -36.53
CA LEU A 84 -16.64 -5.93 -37.79
C LEU A 84 -15.98 -7.26 -38.12
N GLU A 85 -16.72 -8.36 -37.95
CA GLU A 85 -16.37 -9.64 -38.54
C GLU A 85 -16.27 -9.43 -40.06
N TYR A 86 -15.12 -9.80 -40.61
CA TYR A 86 -14.76 -9.58 -42.00
C TYR A 86 -15.45 -10.62 -42.87
N THR A 87 -16.66 -10.33 -43.33
CA THR A 87 -17.33 -11.10 -44.38
C THR A 87 -17.35 -10.30 -45.66
N GLY A 88 -16.43 -10.66 -46.58
CA GLY A 88 -16.34 -10.26 -47.99
C GLY A 88 -17.09 -9.01 -48.43
N LEU A 89 -16.39 -7.89 -48.56
CA LEU A 89 -16.88 -6.70 -49.27
C LEU A 89 -15.98 -6.40 -50.47
N LYS A 90 -16.60 -5.98 -51.57
CA LYS A 90 -15.96 -5.47 -52.80
C LYS A 90 -15.74 -3.97 -52.64
N GLY A 91 -14.50 -3.50 -52.77
CA GLY A 91 -14.21 -2.05 -52.71
C GLY A 91 -14.72 -1.30 -53.95
N SER A 92 -14.84 0.01 -53.77
CA SER A 92 -15.14 0.98 -54.82
C SER A 92 -14.74 2.38 -54.31
N GLN A 93 -14.58 3.34 -55.23
CA GLN A 93 -14.39 4.75 -54.85
C GLN A 93 -15.53 5.28 -53.97
N GLU A 94 -16.75 4.76 -54.13
CA GLU A 94 -17.93 5.18 -53.36
C GLU A 94 -17.84 4.79 -51.88
N ASN A 95 -17.16 3.68 -51.57
CA ASN A 95 -16.97 3.18 -50.21
C ASN A 95 -15.62 3.61 -49.58
N HIS A 96 -14.84 4.46 -50.27
CA HIS A 96 -13.52 4.92 -49.84
C HIS A 96 -12.61 3.80 -49.30
N THR A 97 -12.56 2.68 -50.02
CA THR A 97 -11.75 1.51 -49.66
C THR A 97 -10.69 1.24 -50.73
N ILE A 98 -9.46 0.94 -50.31
CA ILE A 98 -8.35 0.56 -51.18
C ILE A 98 -7.70 -0.74 -50.69
N TYR A 99 -7.45 -1.69 -51.61
CA TYR A 99 -6.77 -2.96 -51.34
C TYR A 99 -5.30 -2.87 -51.70
N VAL A 100 -4.48 -3.37 -50.80
CA VAL A 100 -3.04 -3.35 -50.90
C VAL A 100 -2.49 -4.76 -50.77
N SER A 101 -1.66 -5.19 -51.71
CA SER A 101 -0.92 -6.47 -51.63
C SER A 101 0.57 -6.25 -51.92
N VAL A 102 1.43 -7.14 -51.42
CA VAL A 102 2.90 -7.04 -51.61
C VAL A 102 3.27 -6.96 -53.10
N ASN A 103 2.55 -7.73 -53.93
CA ASN A 103 2.77 -7.80 -55.38
C ASN A 103 1.74 -6.99 -56.18
N GLY A 104 1.01 -6.09 -55.52
CA GLY A 104 -0.06 -5.32 -56.14
C GLY A 104 0.46 -4.34 -57.19
N THR A 105 -0.04 -4.46 -58.42
CA THR A 105 0.31 -3.58 -59.55
C THR A 105 -0.89 -2.79 -60.08
N GLY A 106 -2.06 -2.96 -59.46
CA GLY A 106 -3.32 -2.36 -59.88
C GLY A 106 -3.59 -0.98 -59.28
N ASP A 107 -4.84 -0.52 -59.42
CA ASP A 107 -5.34 0.74 -58.87
C ASP A 107 -5.85 0.61 -57.42
N GLY A 108 -6.06 -0.62 -56.94
CA GLY A 108 -6.47 -0.93 -55.58
C GLY A 108 -7.97 -0.83 -55.32
N PHE A 109 -8.84 -0.56 -56.30
CA PHE A 109 -10.29 -0.43 -56.03
C PHE A 109 -11.05 -1.76 -56.04
N ASN A 110 -10.41 -2.85 -56.46
CA ASN A 110 -10.93 -4.21 -56.39
C ASN A 110 -9.85 -5.12 -55.80
N GLU A 111 -10.24 -6.11 -54.98
CA GLU A 111 -9.33 -7.10 -54.38
C GLU A 111 -8.42 -7.77 -55.43
N ASN A 112 -8.94 -8.08 -56.62
CA ASN A 112 -8.20 -8.72 -57.70
C ASN A 112 -7.24 -7.77 -58.44
N ASN A 113 -7.32 -6.47 -58.15
CA ASN A 113 -6.48 -5.42 -58.71
C ASN A 113 -5.81 -4.61 -57.59
N ALA A 114 -5.39 -5.29 -56.53
CA ALA A 114 -4.70 -4.66 -55.41
C ALA A 114 -3.47 -3.87 -55.87
N THR A 115 -3.19 -2.78 -55.17
CA THR A 115 -2.03 -1.92 -55.41
C THR A 115 -0.94 -2.18 -54.37
N ASN A 116 0.23 -1.55 -54.50
CA ASN A 116 1.26 -1.65 -53.47
C ASN A 116 1.02 -0.64 -52.33
N LEU A 117 1.66 -0.89 -51.17
CA LEU A 117 1.42 -0.11 -49.95
C LEU A 117 1.80 1.38 -50.10
N THR A 118 2.87 1.68 -50.83
CA THR A 118 3.28 3.06 -51.15
C THR A 118 2.17 3.81 -51.90
N TYR A 119 1.60 3.19 -52.93
CA TYR A 119 0.52 3.79 -53.70
C TYR A 119 -0.73 3.97 -52.82
N GLY A 120 -1.10 2.95 -52.06
CA GLY A 120 -2.24 3.01 -51.14
C GLY A 120 -2.11 4.17 -50.15
N ILE A 121 -0.95 4.33 -49.52
CA ILE A 121 -0.71 5.41 -48.56
C ILE A 121 -0.75 6.78 -49.26
N ASN A 122 -0.06 6.94 -50.39
CA ASN A 122 -0.06 8.22 -51.12
C ASN A 122 -1.45 8.60 -51.62
N TYR A 123 -2.26 7.63 -52.04
CA TYR A 123 -3.62 7.87 -52.50
C TYR A 123 -4.52 8.34 -51.35
N THR A 124 -4.51 7.60 -50.24
CA THR A 124 -5.34 7.88 -49.07
C THR A 124 -4.93 9.17 -48.37
N SER A 125 -3.64 9.45 -48.22
CA SER A 125 -3.12 10.67 -47.59
C SER A 125 -3.45 11.96 -48.36
N ASN A 126 -3.66 11.87 -49.69
CA ASN A 126 -3.97 13.04 -50.52
C ASN A 126 -5.49 13.26 -50.74
N SER A 127 -6.35 12.30 -50.40
CA SER A 127 -7.80 12.38 -50.63
C SER A 127 -8.53 13.22 -49.58
N ASP A 128 -9.62 13.92 -49.91
CA ASP A 128 -10.44 14.69 -48.95
C ASP A 128 -11.36 13.84 -48.06
N TYR A 129 -11.41 12.53 -48.29
CA TYR A 129 -12.26 11.60 -47.56
C TYR A 129 -11.47 10.75 -46.55
N ASN A 130 -12.17 10.15 -45.59
CA ASN A 130 -11.59 9.14 -44.70
C ASN A 130 -11.55 7.79 -45.43
N TRP A 131 -10.35 7.25 -45.64
CA TRP A 131 -10.18 5.98 -46.34
C TRP A 131 -9.90 4.81 -45.41
N THR A 132 -10.40 3.65 -45.83
CA THR A 132 -10.02 2.35 -45.27
C THR A 132 -9.06 1.66 -46.23
N MET A 133 -7.90 1.28 -45.74
CA MET A 133 -6.92 0.48 -46.44
C MET A 133 -6.95 -0.94 -45.91
N ILE A 134 -7.23 -1.89 -46.79
CA ILE A 134 -7.18 -3.31 -46.50
C ILE A 134 -5.86 -3.84 -47.04
N ILE A 135 -5.04 -4.39 -46.16
CA ILE A 135 -3.68 -4.82 -46.48
C ILE A 135 -3.62 -6.34 -46.40
N ASP A 136 -3.39 -7.00 -47.53
CA ASP A 136 -3.21 -8.45 -47.59
C ASP A 136 -2.01 -8.89 -46.74
N GLY A 137 -1.97 -10.16 -46.34
CA GLY A 137 -0.80 -10.68 -45.63
C GLY A 137 0.46 -10.70 -46.50
N GLY A 138 1.59 -10.49 -45.85
CA GLY A 138 2.90 -10.44 -46.50
C GLY A 138 3.86 -9.44 -45.83
N ASP A 139 5.08 -9.42 -46.34
CA ASP A 139 6.16 -8.54 -45.87
C ASP A 139 6.24 -7.26 -46.70
N TYR A 140 5.98 -6.13 -46.05
CA TYR A 140 6.05 -4.80 -46.63
C TYR A 140 7.27 -4.08 -46.07
N TYR A 141 8.24 -3.79 -46.95
CA TYR A 141 9.49 -3.13 -46.58
C TYR A 141 9.46 -1.65 -46.95
N PHE A 142 9.79 -0.82 -45.97
CA PHE A 142 9.91 0.62 -46.11
C PHE A 142 11.39 1.04 -46.13
N THR A 143 11.71 1.89 -47.09
CA THR A 143 13.00 2.58 -47.19
C THR A 143 12.94 4.02 -46.65
N ASP A 144 11.73 4.54 -46.41
CA ASP A 144 11.45 5.88 -45.90
C ASP A 144 10.18 5.88 -45.03
N HIS A 145 9.93 6.95 -44.26
CA HIS A 145 8.68 7.13 -43.53
C HIS A 145 7.57 7.66 -44.43
N TYR A 146 6.31 7.36 -44.07
CA TYR A 146 5.14 7.89 -44.75
C TYR A 146 4.46 8.97 -43.92
N ILE A 147 4.21 10.10 -44.57
CA ILE A 147 3.54 11.23 -43.97
C ILE A 147 2.02 11.01 -44.04
N LEU A 148 1.39 10.95 -42.87
CA LEU A 148 -0.06 10.85 -42.71
C LEU A 148 -0.60 12.25 -42.39
N ASN A 149 -1.30 12.87 -43.33
CA ASN A 149 -1.86 14.22 -43.18
C ASN A 149 -3.38 14.23 -42.93
N LYS A 150 -4.02 13.05 -42.95
CA LYS A 150 -5.47 12.88 -42.84
C LYS A 150 -5.81 11.62 -42.04
N THR A 151 -7.09 11.47 -41.71
CA THR A 151 -7.61 10.31 -41.00
C THR A 151 -7.55 9.07 -41.90
N ILE A 152 -6.87 8.04 -41.43
CA ILE A 152 -6.62 6.80 -42.19
C ILE A 152 -6.90 5.61 -41.27
N THR A 153 -7.65 4.65 -41.79
CA THR A 153 -7.84 3.33 -41.17
C THR A 153 -7.07 2.29 -41.97
N MET A 154 -6.17 1.55 -41.33
CA MET A 154 -5.41 0.45 -41.93
C MET A 154 -5.76 -0.86 -41.23
N ILE A 155 -6.16 -1.86 -42.01
CA ILE A 155 -6.60 -3.17 -41.53
C ILE A 155 -5.79 -4.23 -42.27
N GLY A 156 -4.93 -4.93 -41.54
CA GLY A 156 -4.26 -6.13 -42.05
C GLY A 156 -5.24 -7.29 -42.23
N ALA A 157 -4.93 -8.18 -43.16
CA ALA A 157 -5.76 -9.30 -43.54
C ALA A 157 -6.20 -10.14 -42.33
N SER A 158 -7.45 -10.58 -42.38
CA SER A 158 -8.10 -11.44 -41.38
C SER A 158 -8.22 -12.90 -41.86
N ASP A 159 -7.70 -13.20 -43.06
CA ASP A 159 -7.78 -14.50 -43.74
C ASP A 159 -6.78 -15.56 -43.22
N GLY A 160 -6.08 -15.24 -42.12
CA GLY A 160 -5.04 -16.08 -41.52
C GLY A 160 -3.62 -15.77 -41.99
N THR A 161 -3.44 -14.84 -42.94
CA THR A 161 -2.12 -14.36 -43.35
C THR A 161 -1.67 -13.14 -42.52
N THR A 162 -0.43 -13.12 -42.04
CA THR A 162 0.10 -12.02 -41.22
C THR A 162 0.64 -10.87 -42.07
N CYS A 163 0.19 -9.65 -41.78
CA CYS A 163 0.72 -8.43 -42.37
C CYS A 163 1.92 -7.92 -41.56
N PHE A 164 3.10 -7.84 -42.19
CA PHE A 164 4.33 -7.32 -41.58
C PHE A 164 4.76 -6.03 -42.26
N ILE A 165 4.92 -4.96 -41.48
CA ILE A 165 5.50 -3.70 -41.92
C ILE A 165 6.87 -3.56 -41.28
N GLN A 166 7.91 -3.41 -42.10
CA GLN A 166 9.31 -3.40 -41.69
C GLN A 166 10.03 -2.15 -42.21
N ASN A 167 10.82 -1.49 -41.36
CA ASN A 167 11.79 -0.47 -41.80
C ASN A 167 13.13 -0.78 -41.13
N HIS A 168 14.18 -0.95 -41.92
CA HIS A 168 15.54 -1.27 -41.44
C HIS A 168 16.48 -0.06 -41.39
N THR A 169 16.01 1.14 -41.75
CA THR A 169 16.86 2.33 -41.88
C THR A 169 16.62 3.37 -40.78
N ALA A 170 17.67 3.66 -40.00
CA ALA A 170 17.64 4.62 -38.87
C ALA A 170 17.86 6.09 -39.29
N ASN A 171 17.66 6.43 -40.57
CA ASN A 171 18.06 7.75 -41.08
C ASN A 171 17.04 8.85 -40.84
N GLN A 172 15.81 8.51 -40.45
CA GLN A 172 14.71 9.46 -40.35
C GLN A 172 14.61 10.10 -38.96
N ASN A 173 14.30 11.39 -38.93
CA ASN A 173 14.16 12.14 -37.67
C ASN A 173 12.92 11.71 -36.89
N TYR A 174 11.81 11.41 -37.57
CA TYR A 174 10.49 11.21 -36.99
C TYR A 174 9.87 9.90 -37.49
N GLY A 175 9.06 9.24 -36.65
CA GLY A 175 8.17 8.14 -37.00
C GLY A 175 8.74 7.15 -38.00
N GLY A 176 9.43 6.09 -37.56
CA GLY A 176 10.24 5.28 -38.46
C GLY A 176 9.47 4.68 -39.63
N MET A 177 8.17 4.40 -39.49
CA MET A 177 7.32 3.94 -40.60
C MET A 177 6.24 4.96 -40.94
N PHE A 178 5.55 5.46 -39.92
CA PHE A 178 4.45 6.41 -40.07
C PHE A 178 4.69 7.66 -39.24
N TYR A 179 4.53 8.81 -39.88
CA TYR A 179 4.69 10.12 -39.26
C TYR A 179 3.51 11.02 -39.59
N SER A 180 2.86 11.55 -38.56
CA SER A 180 1.89 12.64 -38.69
C SER A 180 2.56 13.95 -38.24
N PRO A 181 2.70 14.96 -39.12
CA PRO A 181 3.43 16.18 -38.80
C PRO A 181 2.69 17.11 -37.84
N THR A 182 3.47 17.95 -37.16
CA THR A 182 2.96 19.05 -36.33
C THR A 182 2.23 20.08 -37.20
N ASN A 183 1.08 20.59 -36.76
CA ASN A 183 0.18 21.53 -37.47
C ASN A 183 -0.75 20.91 -38.53
N SER A 184 -1.00 19.60 -38.46
CA SER A 184 -1.96 18.92 -39.34
C SER A 184 -3.43 19.21 -38.94
N ASN A 185 -4.35 19.08 -39.90
CA ASN A 185 -5.79 18.95 -39.59
C ASN A 185 -6.00 17.71 -38.70
N LYS A 186 -7.16 17.57 -38.04
CA LYS A 186 -7.46 16.40 -37.19
C LYS A 186 -7.06 15.07 -37.88
N ILE A 187 -6.15 14.33 -37.27
CA ILE A 187 -5.76 12.98 -37.70
C ILE A 187 -6.28 11.96 -36.71
N THR A 188 -7.10 11.03 -37.20
CA THR A 188 -7.38 9.76 -36.52
C THR A 188 -6.61 8.67 -37.26
N LEU A 189 -5.65 8.06 -36.56
CA LEU A 189 -4.94 6.88 -37.07
C LEU A 189 -5.55 5.65 -36.42
N SER A 190 -6.18 4.80 -37.23
CA SER A 190 -6.75 3.53 -36.77
C SER A 190 -5.99 2.37 -37.40
N LEU A 191 -5.42 1.50 -36.58
CA LEU A 191 -4.60 0.36 -36.99
C LEU A 191 -5.21 -0.92 -36.43
N SER A 192 -5.35 -1.94 -37.28
CA SER A 192 -5.83 -3.24 -36.84
C SER A 192 -5.14 -4.40 -37.54
N ASN A 193 -4.76 -5.44 -36.81
CA ASN A 193 -4.18 -6.70 -37.34
C ASN A 193 -2.83 -6.52 -38.08
N ILE A 194 -1.96 -5.63 -37.59
CA ILE A 194 -0.68 -5.32 -38.26
C ILE A 194 0.50 -5.59 -37.32
N ASN A 195 1.56 -6.18 -37.87
CA ASN A 195 2.82 -6.42 -37.18
C ASN A 195 3.87 -5.41 -37.64
N PHE A 196 4.29 -4.53 -36.76
CA PHE A 196 5.36 -3.56 -36.94
C PHE A 196 6.66 -4.16 -36.39
N ILE A 197 7.65 -4.38 -37.26
CA ILE A 197 8.91 -5.02 -36.86
C ILE A 197 10.12 -4.17 -37.27
N ASN A 198 11.09 -4.05 -36.36
CA ASN A 198 12.39 -3.42 -36.57
C ASN A 198 12.33 -1.91 -36.91
N GLY A 199 11.17 -1.27 -36.79
CA GLY A 199 11.02 0.15 -37.07
C GLY A 199 12.06 1.00 -36.33
N SER A 200 12.69 1.93 -37.03
CA SER A 200 13.78 2.73 -36.49
C SER A 200 13.63 4.19 -36.82
N SER A 201 13.80 5.06 -35.83
CA SER A 201 13.87 6.52 -36.01
C SER A 201 14.93 7.14 -35.11
N LYS A 202 15.27 8.41 -35.36
CA LYS A 202 16.22 9.16 -34.54
C LYS A 202 15.56 9.73 -33.29
N THR A 203 14.45 10.46 -33.41
CA THR A 203 13.95 11.28 -32.29
C THR A 203 12.68 10.76 -31.65
N SER A 204 11.77 10.13 -32.39
CA SER A 204 10.55 9.62 -31.75
C SER A 204 9.78 8.63 -32.60
N GLY A 205 9.12 7.68 -31.93
CA GLY A 205 8.27 6.69 -32.58
C GLY A 205 9.08 5.80 -33.52
N GLY A 206 9.69 4.72 -33.03
CA GLY A 206 10.45 3.83 -33.91
C GLY A 206 9.58 3.23 -35.02
N ALA A 207 8.30 2.97 -34.76
CA ALA A 207 7.33 2.66 -35.81
C ALA A 207 6.47 3.89 -36.16
N ILE A 208 5.85 4.50 -35.14
CA ILE A 208 4.79 5.48 -35.36
C ILE A 208 5.04 6.73 -34.53
N GLN A 209 4.98 7.89 -35.17
CA GLN A 209 4.86 9.17 -34.48
C GLN A 209 3.59 9.90 -34.90
N VAL A 210 2.78 10.28 -33.92
CA VAL A 210 1.66 11.19 -34.08
C VAL A 210 2.03 12.54 -33.47
N GLY A 211 2.29 13.54 -34.32
CA GLY A 211 2.63 14.90 -33.91
C GLY A 211 1.42 15.74 -33.47
N ASP A 212 1.72 16.91 -32.90
CA ASP A 212 0.75 17.85 -32.33
C ASP A 212 0.05 18.71 -33.41
N PRO A 213 -1.28 18.70 -33.53
CA PRO A 213 -1.99 19.39 -34.60
C PRO A 213 -2.27 20.89 -34.35
N ASN A 214 -1.72 21.53 -33.31
CA ASN A 214 -2.07 22.91 -32.86
C ASN A 214 -3.57 23.12 -32.54
N ASN A 215 -4.40 22.07 -32.55
CA ASN A 215 -5.84 22.14 -32.33
C ASN A 215 -6.38 21.03 -31.40
N GLY A 216 -5.50 20.16 -30.86
CA GLY A 216 -5.81 19.20 -29.80
C GLY A 216 -6.82 18.08 -30.14
N LYS A 217 -6.96 17.68 -31.41
CA LYS A 217 -8.00 16.73 -31.85
C LYS A 217 -7.50 15.37 -32.34
N ASN A 218 -6.20 15.08 -32.26
CA ASN A 218 -5.66 13.81 -32.76
C ASN A 218 -6.16 12.62 -31.94
N SER A 219 -6.38 11.50 -32.61
CA SER A 219 -6.81 10.24 -31.99
C SER A 219 -6.00 9.09 -32.53
N LEU A 220 -5.69 8.12 -31.66
CA LEU A 220 -4.95 6.93 -32.02
C LEU A 220 -5.75 5.71 -31.56
N ILE A 221 -6.05 4.82 -32.49
CA ILE A 221 -6.71 3.55 -32.23
C ILE A 221 -5.79 2.44 -32.73
N VAL A 222 -5.39 1.54 -31.84
CA VAL A 222 -4.54 0.40 -32.18
C VAL A 222 -5.20 -0.85 -31.61
N ASN A 223 -5.52 -1.81 -32.46
CA ASN A 223 -6.21 -3.03 -32.05
C ASN A 223 -5.56 -4.27 -32.66
N ASN A 224 -5.28 -5.29 -31.84
CA ASN A 224 -4.73 -6.56 -32.33
C ASN A 224 -3.45 -6.37 -33.18
N CYS A 225 -2.54 -5.50 -32.72
CA CYS A 225 -1.29 -5.23 -33.40
C CYS A 225 -0.09 -5.75 -32.61
N ASN A 226 1.07 -5.86 -33.27
CA ASN A 226 2.34 -6.19 -32.62
C ASN A 226 3.40 -5.13 -32.98
N PHE A 227 4.17 -4.70 -31.98
CA PHE A 227 5.31 -3.80 -32.15
C PHE A 227 6.55 -4.48 -31.55
N THR A 228 7.45 -4.91 -32.43
CA THR A 228 8.61 -5.72 -32.04
C THR A 228 9.90 -5.08 -32.51
N ASN A 229 10.85 -4.92 -31.59
CA ASN A 229 12.16 -4.35 -31.87
C ASN A 229 12.09 -2.95 -32.52
N CYS A 230 11.07 -2.15 -32.20
CA CYS A 230 11.00 -0.77 -32.67
C CYS A 230 11.87 0.12 -31.78
N ASN A 231 12.74 0.91 -32.40
CA ASN A 231 13.84 1.57 -31.72
C ASN A 231 13.97 3.05 -32.07
N VAL A 232 14.32 3.84 -31.07
CA VAL A 232 14.75 5.23 -31.23
C VAL A 232 16.23 5.35 -30.88
N THR A 233 17.00 6.02 -31.72
CA THR A 233 18.47 6.00 -31.66
C THR A 233 19.12 7.24 -31.06
N ASP A 234 18.51 8.43 -31.16
CA ASP A 234 19.04 9.65 -30.52
C ASP A 234 18.83 9.59 -29.01
N GLY A 235 19.83 10.04 -28.25
CA GLY A 235 19.85 10.06 -26.80
C GLY A 235 18.77 10.91 -26.13
N THR A 236 18.03 11.73 -26.89
CA THR A 236 16.87 12.50 -26.42
C THR A 236 15.53 11.93 -26.91
N GLY A 237 15.57 10.79 -27.62
CA GLY A 237 14.41 10.28 -28.32
C GLY A 237 13.44 9.45 -27.48
N ALA A 238 12.16 9.46 -27.86
CA ALA A 238 11.05 8.94 -27.05
C ALA A 238 10.06 8.05 -27.82
N GLY A 239 9.40 7.12 -27.12
CA GLY A 239 8.39 6.23 -27.70
C GLY A 239 9.02 5.23 -28.66
N GLY A 240 9.65 4.17 -28.14
CA GLY A 240 10.42 3.23 -28.97
C GLY A 240 9.56 2.59 -30.06
N ALA A 241 8.31 2.26 -29.77
CA ALA A 241 7.32 1.88 -30.79
C ALA A 241 6.49 3.08 -31.25
N ILE A 242 5.78 3.72 -30.31
CA ILE A 242 4.82 4.78 -30.61
C ILE A 242 5.11 6.01 -29.76
N ALA A 243 5.17 7.16 -30.41
CA ALA A 243 5.18 8.47 -29.75
C ALA A 243 3.95 9.29 -30.17
N PHE A 244 3.19 9.76 -29.20
CA PHE A 244 2.01 10.60 -29.39
C PHE A 244 2.20 11.93 -28.67
N PHE A 245 2.16 13.03 -29.42
CA PHE A 245 2.32 14.39 -28.93
C PHE A 245 1.07 15.22 -29.24
N THR A 246 0.61 16.01 -28.29
CA THR A 246 -0.55 16.90 -28.45
C THR A 246 -0.42 18.15 -27.58
N SER A 247 -0.95 19.28 -28.03
CA SER A 247 -1.06 20.49 -27.22
C SER A 247 -2.34 20.49 -26.41
N GLY A 248 -2.23 20.76 -25.10
CA GLY A 248 -3.39 20.99 -24.24
C GLY A 248 -4.21 22.16 -24.80
N VAL A 249 -5.48 21.92 -25.09
CA VAL A 249 -6.27 22.77 -25.97
C VAL A 249 -6.79 23.99 -25.21
N ALA A 250 -6.39 25.19 -25.63
CA ALA A 250 -7.08 26.43 -25.25
C ALA A 250 -8.54 26.50 -25.79
N ASN A 251 -8.97 25.53 -26.61
CA ASN A 251 -10.23 25.53 -27.38
C ASN A 251 -11.10 24.25 -27.22
N GLY A 252 -10.97 23.49 -26.11
CA GLY A 252 -11.94 22.42 -25.78
C GLY A 252 -11.87 21.12 -26.60
N GLY A 253 -10.71 20.77 -27.16
CA GLY A 253 -10.49 19.44 -27.77
C GLY A 253 -10.20 18.35 -26.73
N THR A 254 -10.50 17.08 -27.06
CA THR A 254 -10.26 15.91 -26.20
C THR A 254 -9.37 14.92 -26.94
N VAL A 255 -8.33 14.43 -26.26
CA VAL A 255 -7.42 13.40 -26.78
C VAL A 255 -8.02 12.02 -26.50
N TYR A 256 -8.19 11.21 -27.55
CA TYR A 256 -8.70 9.84 -27.43
C TYR A 256 -7.64 8.86 -27.94
N ILE A 257 -7.08 8.07 -27.03
CA ILE A 257 -6.13 7.02 -27.36
C ILE A 257 -6.69 5.70 -26.83
N THR A 258 -6.89 4.74 -27.72
CA THR A 258 -7.30 3.37 -27.37
C THR A 258 -6.28 2.40 -27.95
N ILE A 259 -5.66 1.61 -27.09
CA ILE A 259 -4.74 0.54 -27.48
C ILE A 259 -5.28 -0.74 -26.86
N ASN A 260 -5.70 -1.68 -27.70
CA ASN A 260 -6.33 -2.92 -27.26
C ASN A 260 -5.65 -4.15 -27.86
N ASN A 261 -5.54 -5.22 -27.08
CA ASN A 261 -5.06 -6.53 -27.54
C ASN A 261 -3.74 -6.44 -28.32
N THR A 262 -2.81 -5.63 -27.86
CA THR A 262 -1.60 -5.27 -28.62
C THR A 262 -0.35 -5.66 -27.84
N ASN A 263 0.64 -6.24 -28.53
CA ASN A 263 1.92 -6.60 -27.93
C ASN A 263 3.01 -5.58 -28.25
N PHE A 264 3.78 -5.19 -27.25
CA PHE A 264 4.97 -4.35 -27.35
C PHE A 264 6.16 -5.14 -26.80
N ILE A 265 7.02 -5.62 -27.69
CA ILE A 265 8.10 -6.56 -27.37
C ILE A 265 9.44 -5.94 -27.75
N ASN A 266 10.35 -5.85 -26.78
CA ASN A 266 11.74 -5.43 -26.99
C ASN A 266 11.90 -4.07 -27.71
N ASN A 267 10.97 -3.15 -27.49
CA ASN A 267 11.08 -1.80 -28.05
C ASN A 267 11.99 -0.95 -27.18
N ASN A 268 12.81 -0.10 -27.81
CA ASN A 268 13.79 0.72 -27.10
C ASN A 268 13.64 2.20 -27.42
N ALA A 269 13.57 3.02 -26.37
CA ALA A 269 13.78 4.46 -26.47
C ALA A 269 15.05 4.86 -25.71
N ARG A 270 15.42 6.14 -25.78
CA ARG A 270 16.56 6.67 -25.03
C ARG A 270 16.15 7.53 -23.85
N MET A 271 15.01 8.24 -23.95
CA MET A 271 14.60 9.22 -22.94
C MET A 271 13.27 8.88 -22.25
N TYR A 272 12.23 8.55 -23.00
CA TYR A 272 10.90 8.30 -22.44
C TYR A 272 10.15 7.19 -23.17
N GLY A 273 9.56 6.25 -22.42
CA GLY A 273 8.63 5.26 -22.97
C GLY A 273 9.29 4.31 -23.95
N GLY A 274 9.85 3.19 -23.46
CA GLY A 274 10.52 2.22 -24.34
C GLY A 274 9.58 1.63 -25.39
N ALA A 275 8.30 1.49 -25.07
CA ALA A 275 7.25 1.20 -26.04
C ALA A 275 6.45 2.48 -26.40
N LEU A 276 5.86 3.12 -25.40
CA LEU A 276 4.86 4.17 -25.58
C LEU A 276 5.27 5.46 -24.89
N ARG A 277 5.30 6.56 -25.66
CA ARG A 277 5.31 7.92 -25.13
C ARG A 277 4.01 8.62 -25.46
N ILE A 278 3.26 9.04 -24.45
CA ILE A 278 2.04 9.83 -24.62
C ILE A 278 2.21 11.16 -23.88
N GLN A 279 2.26 12.26 -24.64
CA GLN A 279 2.55 13.59 -24.13
C GLN A 279 1.48 14.61 -24.51
N ALA A 280 0.83 15.23 -23.52
CA ALA A 280 0.17 16.53 -23.65
C ALA A 280 1.12 17.66 -23.20
N THR A 281 1.29 18.71 -24.02
CA THR A 281 2.05 19.91 -23.64
C THR A 281 1.25 20.80 -22.68
N PRO A 282 1.92 21.60 -21.82
CA PRO A 282 1.32 22.18 -20.64
C PRO A 282 0.62 23.50 -20.94
N THR A 283 -0.71 23.50 -20.91
CA THR A 283 -1.45 24.56 -20.22
C THR A 283 -2.16 23.89 -19.05
N ALA A 284 -1.82 24.30 -17.83
CA ALA A 284 -2.03 23.55 -16.58
C ALA A 284 -3.50 23.24 -16.21
N THR A 285 -4.47 23.72 -16.98
CA THR A 285 -5.88 23.71 -16.60
C THR A 285 -6.74 22.69 -17.37
N LEU A 286 -6.27 22.10 -18.48
CA LEU A 286 -7.11 21.24 -19.35
C LEU A 286 -6.35 20.08 -20.01
N ARG A 287 -5.71 19.19 -19.23
CA ARG A 287 -5.23 17.88 -19.74
C ARG A 287 -6.37 16.85 -19.81
N ASN A 288 -7.47 17.23 -20.47
CA ASN A 288 -8.65 16.38 -20.65
C ASN A 288 -8.44 15.44 -21.85
N GLY A 289 -8.17 14.18 -21.57
CA GLY A 289 -8.04 13.11 -22.55
C GLY A 289 -8.25 11.76 -21.90
N ILE A 290 -8.80 10.81 -22.65
CA ILE A 290 -8.99 9.43 -22.20
C ILE A 290 -7.96 8.59 -22.95
N VAL A 291 -6.95 8.13 -22.21
CA VAL A 291 -6.03 7.09 -22.66
C VAL A 291 -6.48 5.78 -22.04
N SER A 292 -6.83 4.81 -22.88
CA SER A 292 -7.24 3.48 -22.48
C SER A 292 -6.32 2.45 -23.12
N ILE A 293 -5.65 1.65 -22.29
CA ILE A 293 -4.76 0.57 -22.71
C ILE A 293 -5.29 -0.73 -22.11
N THR A 294 -5.73 -1.66 -22.94
CA THR A 294 -6.46 -2.85 -22.50
C THR A 294 -5.94 -4.13 -23.14
N ASN A 295 -5.86 -5.22 -22.38
CA ASN A 295 -5.45 -6.53 -22.92
C ASN A 295 -4.07 -6.50 -23.60
N CYS A 296 -3.16 -5.64 -23.15
CA CYS A 296 -1.85 -5.44 -23.79
C CYS A 296 -0.73 -6.15 -23.04
N ASN A 297 0.31 -6.54 -23.78
CA ASN A 297 1.53 -7.10 -23.21
C ASN A 297 2.72 -6.19 -23.52
N PHE A 298 3.45 -5.80 -22.48
CA PHE A 298 4.68 -5.03 -22.56
C PHE A 298 5.83 -5.88 -22.01
N SER A 299 6.64 -6.44 -22.91
CA SER A 299 7.72 -7.35 -22.54
C SER A 299 9.08 -6.86 -23.03
N GLY A 300 10.05 -6.74 -22.13
CA GLY A 300 11.43 -6.44 -22.48
C GLY A 300 11.65 -5.05 -23.07
N ASN A 301 10.72 -4.10 -22.88
CA ASN A 301 10.88 -2.75 -23.40
C ASN A 301 11.85 -1.95 -22.52
N THR A 302 12.67 -1.12 -23.15
CA THR A 302 13.79 -0.47 -22.49
C THR A 302 13.89 1.02 -22.77
N VAL A 303 14.34 1.77 -21.76
CA VAL A 303 14.82 3.15 -21.91
C VAL A 303 16.23 3.25 -21.35
N LEU A 304 17.23 3.24 -22.24
CA LEU A 304 18.65 3.14 -21.86
C LEU A 304 19.53 4.16 -22.59
N GLY A 305 20.46 4.80 -21.87
CA GLY A 305 21.50 5.65 -22.42
C GLY A 305 21.01 7.05 -22.84
N SER A 306 20.15 7.67 -22.03
CA SER A 306 19.74 9.07 -22.20
C SER A 306 20.95 10.01 -22.14
N LYS A 307 21.04 10.98 -23.06
CA LYS A 307 22.08 12.03 -23.02
C LYS A 307 21.87 13.01 -21.85
N ASP A 308 20.60 13.25 -21.50
CA ASP A 308 20.22 14.27 -20.51
C ASP A 308 20.03 13.68 -19.09
N GLY A 309 20.23 12.36 -18.94
CA GLY A 309 20.03 11.63 -17.68
C GLY A 309 18.58 11.29 -17.38
N TYR A 310 17.62 11.71 -18.21
CA TYR A 310 16.21 11.41 -18.06
C TYR A 310 15.86 10.18 -18.89
N ALA A 311 15.70 9.02 -18.26
CA ALA A 311 15.41 7.75 -18.91
C ALA A 311 14.26 7.04 -18.19
N ARG A 312 13.02 7.37 -18.55
CA ARG A 312 11.83 7.09 -17.72
C ARG A 312 10.75 6.31 -18.43
N GLY A 313 10.09 5.39 -17.71
CA GLY A 313 9.00 4.59 -18.25
C GLY A 313 9.52 3.53 -19.20
N GLY A 314 10.09 2.44 -18.68
CA GLY A 314 10.71 1.39 -19.51
C GLY A 314 9.76 0.82 -20.56
N ALA A 315 8.46 0.71 -20.24
CA ALA A 315 7.42 0.47 -21.23
C ALA A 315 6.67 1.76 -21.60
N ILE A 316 6.08 2.43 -20.62
CA ILE A 316 5.12 3.53 -20.84
C ILE A 316 5.58 4.78 -20.10
N ASN A 317 5.60 5.91 -20.81
CA ASN A 317 5.67 7.23 -20.22
C ASN A 317 4.45 8.05 -20.65
N VAL A 318 3.64 8.48 -19.67
CA VAL A 318 2.38 9.17 -19.90
C VAL A 318 2.23 10.39 -18.98
N ASN A 319 1.70 11.50 -19.51
CA ASN A 319 1.45 12.71 -18.71
C ASN A 319 0.02 13.25 -18.88
N ILE A 320 -0.91 12.34 -19.18
CA ILE A 320 -2.36 12.51 -19.32
C ILE A 320 -3.03 11.41 -18.48
N ASN A 321 -4.26 11.62 -18.03
CA ASN A 321 -5.03 10.57 -17.36
C ASN A 321 -5.06 9.29 -18.19
N CYS A 322 -4.67 8.18 -17.57
CA CYS A 322 -4.51 6.90 -18.24
C CYS A 322 -5.19 5.79 -17.44
N THR A 323 -5.92 4.92 -18.14
CA THR A 323 -6.46 3.67 -17.62
C THR A 323 -5.75 2.51 -18.30
N ILE A 324 -5.23 1.60 -17.50
CA ILE A 324 -4.57 0.37 -17.90
C ILE A 324 -5.39 -0.78 -17.32
N ASP A 325 -5.90 -1.68 -18.14
CA ASP A 325 -6.72 -2.79 -17.69
C ASP A 325 -6.31 -4.11 -18.35
N ASN A 326 -6.26 -5.18 -17.57
CA ASN A 326 -5.89 -6.53 -18.03
C ASN A 326 -4.59 -6.56 -18.83
N CYS A 327 -3.56 -5.84 -18.38
CA CYS A 327 -2.29 -5.73 -19.07
C CYS A 327 -1.17 -6.45 -18.32
N SER A 328 -0.13 -6.85 -19.07
CA SER A 328 1.07 -7.50 -18.54
C SER A 328 2.32 -6.65 -18.78
N PHE A 329 3.16 -6.48 -17.75
CA PHE A 329 4.42 -5.76 -17.79
C PHE A 329 5.55 -6.66 -17.27
N ILE A 330 6.35 -7.20 -18.18
CA ILE A 330 7.37 -8.20 -17.88
C ILE A 330 8.75 -7.69 -18.31
N ASN A 331 9.72 -7.73 -17.40
CA ASN A 331 11.13 -7.44 -17.71
C ASN A 331 11.36 -6.07 -18.40
N ASN A 332 10.53 -5.06 -18.12
CA ASN A 332 10.75 -3.73 -18.66
C ASN A 332 11.79 -2.98 -17.80
N ILE A 333 12.64 -2.19 -18.46
CA ILE A 333 13.82 -1.60 -17.82
C ILE A 333 13.91 -0.10 -18.14
N ALA A 334 14.17 0.69 -17.11
CA ALA A 334 14.52 2.11 -17.25
C ALA A 334 15.88 2.40 -16.60
N ASP A 335 16.62 3.39 -17.09
CA ASP A 335 17.84 3.85 -16.39
C ASP A 335 17.49 4.73 -15.17
N ASP A 336 16.43 5.55 -15.19
CA ASP A 336 16.13 6.55 -14.14
C ASP A 336 14.91 6.18 -13.29
N SER A 337 13.71 6.08 -13.86
CA SER A 337 12.48 5.90 -13.08
C SER A 337 11.32 5.22 -13.83
N GLY A 338 10.49 4.45 -13.12
CA GLY A 338 9.35 3.74 -13.67
C GLY A 338 9.79 2.64 -14.64
N GLY A 339 10.36 1.54 -14.14
CA GLY A 339 10.86 0.46 -14.99
C GLY A 339 9.79 -0.11 -15.93
N ALA A 340 8.51 -0.11 -15.52
CA ALA A 340 7.38 -0.31 -16.43
C ALA A 340 6.74 1.02 -16.83
N ILE A 341 6.21 1.76 -15.86
CA ILE A 341 5.34 2.91 -16.09
C ILE A 341 5.86 4.13 -15.35
N ARG A 342 5.91 5.26 -16.07
CA ARG A 342 6.09 6.59 -15.51
C ARG A 342 4.87 7.46 -15.81
N THR A 343 4.26 8.04 -14.78
CA THR A 343 3.13 8.97 -14.94
C THR A 343 3.30 10.28 -14.18
N ASP A 344 2.92 11.41 -14.81
CA ASP A 344 2.83 12.73 -14.16
C ASP A 344 1.38 13.10 -13.79
N MET A 345 0.40 12.28 -14.15
CA MET A 345 -1.04 12.52 -13.93
C MET A 345 -1.68 11.31 -13.23
N PRO A 346 -2.92 11.43 -12.73
CA PRO A 346 -3.69 10.29 -12.23
C PRO A 346 -3.63 9.08 -13.16
N LEU A 347 -3.43 7.91 -12.57
CA LEU A 347 -3.28 6.63 -13.27
C LEU A 347 -4.17 5.60 -12.61
N THR A 348 -4.96 4.92 -13.42
CA THR A 348 -5.77 3.77 -13.01
C THR A 348 -5.20 2.49 -13.60
N VAL A 349 -4.91 1.51 -12.76
CA VAL A 349 -4.39 0.19 -13.15
C VAL A 349 -5.31 -0.90 -12.61
N LEU A 350 -5.87 -1.72 -13.48
CA LEU A 350 -6.87 -2.74 -13.14
C LEU A 350 -6.41 -4.10 -13.67
N ASN A 351 -6.66 -5.16 -12.91
CA ASN A 351 -6.52 -6.56 -13.35
C ASN A 351 -5.16 -6.88 -14.02
N SER A 352 -4.09 -6.19 -13.63
CA SER A 352 -2.84 -6.18 -14.38
C SER A 352 -1.71 -6.91 -13.64
N TYR A 353 -0.74 -7.40 -14.41
CA TYR A 353 0.36 -8.21 -13.92
C TYR A 353 1.71 -7.53 -14.15
N PHE A 354 2.52 -7.37 -13.10
CA PHE A 354 3.84 -6.76 -13.12
C PHE A 354 4.86 -7.77 -12.60
N ASN A 355 5.83 -8.13 -13.44
CA ASN A 355 6.84 -9.11 -13.08
C ASN A 355 8.24 -8.64 -13.49
N ASN A 356 9.13 -8.59 -12.50
CA ASN A 356 10.56 -8.37 -12.72
C ASN A 356 10.88 -7.11 -13.56
N ASN A 357 10.09 -6.04 -13.42
CA ASN A 357 10.45 -4.74 -13.98
C ASN A 357 11.54 -4.11 -13.10
N SER A 358 12.48 -3.38 -13.71
CA SER A 358 13.70 -2.99 -13.01
C SER A 358 14.22 -1.62 -13.44
N ILE A 359 15.11 -1.08 -12.61
CA ILE A 359 15.87 0.12 -12.89
C ILE A 359 17.34 -0.20 -12.74
N ILE A 360 18.14 0.17 -13.75
CA ILE A 360 19.58 -0.15 -13.75
C ILE A 360 20.47 1.05 -13.47
N GLY A 361 19.97 2.29 -13.41
CA GLY A 361 20.68 3.44 -12.84
C GLY A 361 22.02 3.80 -13.50
N LYS A 362 22.14 3.70 -14.83
CA LYS A 362 23.33 4.19 -15.56
C LYS A 362 23.24 5.70 -15.77
N PHE A 363 23.72 6.48 -14.81
CA PHE A 363 23.80 7.95 -14.91
C PHE A 363 25.11 8.36 -15.58
N ASN A 364 25.02 9.10 -16.70
CA ASN A 364 26.18 9.71 -17.36
C ASN A 364 26.30 11.23 -17.06
N THR A 365 25.67 11.72 -15.98
CA THR A 365 25.63 13.15 -15.67
C THR A 365 25.73 13.42 -14.16
N THR A 366 26.15 14.64 -13.80
CA THR A 366 26.31 15.15 -12.42
C THR A 366 24.99 15.45 -11.69
N LYS A 367 23.83 15.08 -12.26
CA LYS A 367 22.51 15.33 -11.69
C LYS A 367 22.13 14.22 -10.70
N THR A 368 21.49 14.59 -9.60
CA THR A 368 20.86 13.65 -8.67
C THR A 368 19.72 12.91 -9.38
N PRO A 369 19.63 11.58 -9.30
CA PRO A 369 18.51 10.82 -9.88
C PRO A 369 17.14 11.30 -9.37
N GLU A 370 16.06 11.10 -10.15
CA GLU A 370 14.70 11.13 -9.61
C GLU A 370 14.41 9.74 -8.99
N THR A 371 14.86 9.56 -7.76
CA THR A 371 15.14 8.30 -7.04
C THR A 371 13.93 7.41 -6.70
N SER A 372 13.82 6.13 -7.06
CA SER A 372 13.12 5.68 -8.27
C SER A 372 12.01 4.63 -7.97
N GLY A 373 10.99 4.48 -8.83
CA GLY A 373 9.98 3.39 -8.74
C GLY A 373 10.25 2.23 -9.71
N LEU A 374 10.55 1.01 -9.23
CA LEU A 374 10.97 -0.13 -10.06
C LEU A 374 9.95 -0.52 -11.12
N SER A 375 8.66 -0.51 -10.77
CA SER A 375 7.57 -0.76 -11.71
C SER A 375 6.87 0.54 -12.07
N ILE A 376 6.28 1.22 -11.09
CA ILE A 376 5.47 2.42 -11.30
C ILE A 376 6.12 3.59 -10.58
N TYR A 377 6.33 4.69 -11.29
CA TYR A 377 6.69 5.97 -10.68
C TYR A 377 5.66 7.05 -11.01
N ASN A 378 5.05 7.64 -9.99
CA ASN A 378 4.16 8.78 -10.09
C ASN A 378 4.85 10.06 -9.57
N ASN A 379 4.91 11.11 -10.40
CA ASN A 379 5.53 12.39 -10.05
C ASN A 379 4.61 13.59 -10.32
N ASN A 380 3.35 13.49 -9.88
CA ASN A 380 2.37 14.57 -10.04
C ASN A 380 2.67 15.83 -9.18
N GLY A 381 3.94 16.20 -9.02
CA GLY A 381 4.41 17.32 -8.20
C GLY A 381 4.46 18.68 -8.93
N GLU A 382 4.39 18.70 -10.27
CA GLU A 382 4.42 19.97 -11.04
C GLU A 382 3.04 20.59 -11.28
N ALA A 383 1.95 19.88 -11.03
CA ALA A 383 0.60 20.36 -11.29
C ALA A 383 -0.09 20.69 -9.95
N THR A 384 -0.02 21.96 -9.56
CA THR A 384 -0.54 22.50 -8.29
C THR A 384 -2.08 22.43 -8.13
N GLN A 385 -2.79 21.73 -9.02
CA GLN A 385 -4.27 21.69 -9.07
C GLN A 385 -4.85 20.33 -9.52
N THR A 386 -4.05 19.27 -9.69
CA THR A 386 -4.56 17.99 -10.21
C THR A 386 -5.37 17.23 -9.15
N LYS A 387 -6.67 17.05 -9.38
CA LYS A 387 -7.51 16.15 -8.60
C LYS A 387 -7.44 14.73 -9.18
N GLY A 388 -7.22 13.72 -8.35
CA GLY A 388 -7.22 12.31 -8.75
C GLY A 388 -6.38 11.43 -7.82
N SER A 389 -6.09 10.21 -8.27
CA SER A 389 -5.34 9.21 -7.51
C SER A 389 -4.42 8.38 -8.42
N LEU A 390 -3.42 7.77 -7.81
CA LEU A 390 -2.84 6.53 -8.32
C LEU A 390 -3.71 5.39 -7.78
N TYR A 391 -4.62 4.88 -8.61
CA TYR A 391 -5.57 3.83 -8.24
C TYR A 391 -5.16 2.50 -8.87
N ILE A 392 -4.95 1.48 -8.04
CA ILE A 392 -4.51 0.16 -8.48
C ILE A 392 -5.44 -0.89 -7.86
N LYS A 393 -6.03 -1.74 -8.70
CA LYS A 393 -6.97 -2.76 -8.26
C LYS A 393 -6.75 -4.12 -8.93
N ASN A 394 -7.01 -5.21 -8.20
CA ASN A 394 -6.96 -6.59 -8.70
C ASN A 394 -5.64 -6.93 -9.41
N SER A 395 -4.55 -6.29 -9.01
CA SER A 395 -3.29 -6.35 -9.75
C SER A 395 -2.21 -7.05 -8.93
N THR A 396 -1.26 -7.68 -9.62
CA THR A 396 -0.22 -8.51 -9.00
C THR A 396 1.16 -7.99 -9.35
N PHE A 397 2.02 -7.84 -8.33
CA PHE A 397 3.39 -7.38 -8.43
C PHE A 397 4.33 -8.43 -7.84
N VAL A 398 5.17 -9.03 -8.68
CA VAL A 398 6.04 -10.14 -8.28
C VAL A 398 7.47 -10.03 -8.78
N ASN A 399 8.40 -10.64 -8.02
CA ASN A 399 9.80 -10.82 -8.39
C ASN A 399 10.53 -9.52 -8.75
N HIS A 400 10.16 -8.38 -8.15
CA HIS A 400 10.92 -7.15 -8.33
C HIS A 400 12.16 -7.24 -7.47
N ASN A 401 13.30 -7.48 -8.13
CA ASN A 401 14.57 -7.67 -7.45
C ASN A 401 15.49 -6.48 -7.69
N TYR A 402 15.81 -5.78 -6.60
CA TYR A 402 16.87 -4.81 -6.57
C TYR A 402 18.22 -5.52 -6.36
N THR A 403 19.11 -5.43 -7.35
CA THR A 403 20.50 -5.87 -7.21
C THR A 403 21.37 -4.70 -6.74
N LYS A 404 21.94 -4.82 -5.53
CA LYS A 404 22.88 -3.88 -4.91
C LYS A 404 24.22 -3.86 -5.66
N ASN A 405 24.24 -3.33 -6.87
CA ASN A 405 25.46 -3.21 -7.70
C ASN A 405 26.01 -1.78 -7.75
N ASP A 406 25.38 -0.82 -7.08
CA ASP A 406 25.86 0.58 -7.07
C ASP A 406 25.63 1.24 -5.72
N ILE A 407 26.72 1.68 -5.11
CA ILE A 407 26.81 2.38 -3.82
C ILE A 407 26.10 3.75 -3.78
N ASN A 408 25.54 4.21 -4.90
CA ASN A 408 24.92 5.53 -5.05
C ASN A 408 23.43 5.51 -5.46
N LYS A 409 22.78 4.33 -5.51
CA LYS A 409 21.37 4.22 -5.94
C LYS A 409 20.43 4.34 -4.75
N ASN A 410 19.74 5.48 -4.72
CA ASN A 410 18.87 5.94 -3.66
C ASN A 410 17.42 5.44 -3.83
N TYR A 411 16.81 5.00 -2.73
CA TYR A 411 15.36 4.89 -2.47
C TYR A 411 14.50 4.25 -3.57
N THR A 412 14.58 2.92 -3.71
CA THR A 412 13.75 2.17 -4.67
C THR A 412 12.56 1.50 -3.99
N GLY A 413 11.35 1.86 -4.45
CA GLY A 413 10.15 1.08 -4.19
C GLY A 413 9.53 0.52 -5.47
N ILE A 414 8.68 -0.50 -5.39
CA ILE A 414 8.02 -1.05 -6.59
C ILE A 414 7.08 -0.02 -7.18
N ILE A 415 6.28 0.56 -6.30
CA ILE A 415 5.45 1.72 -6.59
C ILE A 415 6.05 2.88 -5.81
N LYS A 416 6.49 3.92 -6.52
CA LYS A 416 6.91 5.17 -5.91
C LYS A 416 5.91 6.29 -6.23
N ASN A 417 5.41 6.96 -5.19
CA ASN A 417 4.58 8.15 -5.30
C ASN A 417 5.33 9.37 -4.76
N SER A 418 5.70 10.30 -5.63
CA SER A 418 6.18 11.65 -5.28
C SER A 418 5.16 12.74 -5.61
N GLY A 419 3.99 12.37 -6.15
CA GLY A 419 2.94 13.32 -6.50
C GLY A 419 1.99 13.60 -5.35
N ASN A 420 1.44 14.83 -5.30
CA ASN A 420 0.44 15.24 -4.30
C ASN A 420 -0.96 14.68 -4.59
N ILE A 421 -1.04 13.37 -4.83
CA ILE A 421 -2.28 12.61 -5.01
C ILE A 421 -2.27 11.39 -4.10
N ILE A 422 -3.47 10.95 -3.76
CA ILE A 422 -3.67 9.77 -2.91
C ILE A 422 -3.28 8.51 -3.72
N VAL A 423 -2.63 7.57 -3.04
CA VAL A 423 -2.41 6.21 -3.54
C VAL A 423 -3.51 5.33 -2.98
N VAL A 424 -4.23 4.62 -3.85
CA VAL A 424 -5.29 3.69 -3.47
C VAL A 424 -4.97 2.32 -4.06
N ILE A 425 -4.86 1.32 -3.20
CA ILE A 425 -4.57 -0.08 -3.55
C ILE A 425 -5.75 -0.94 -3.07
N GLU A 426 -6.36 -1.71 -3.98
CA GLU A 426 -7.51 -2.56 -3.64
C GLU A 426 -7.32 -3.97 -4.20
N ASP A 427 -7.54 -4.99 -3.39
CA ASP A 427 -7.52 -6.39 -3.82
C ASP A 427 -6.25 -6.77 -4.61
N CYS A 428 -5.09 -6.22 -4.23
CA CYS A 428 -3.82 -6.42 -4.94
C CYS A 428 -2.88 -7.38 -4.21
N THR A 429 -2.01 -8.04 -4.97
CA THR A 429 -0.99 -8.96 -4.41
C THR A 429 0.42 -8.43 -4.67
N PHE A 430 1.22 -8.28 -3.62
CA PHE A 430 2.64 -7.97 -3.69
C PHE A 430 3.44 -9.12 -3.10
N LYS A 431 4.11 -9.89 -3.95
CA LYS A 431 4.72 -11.15 -3.53
C LYS A 431 6.15 -11.36 -4.02
N ASP A 432 6.99 -11.91 -3.15
CA ASP A 432 8.37 -12.32 -3.46
C ASP A 432 9.20 -11.17 -4.05
N ASN A 433 9.01 -9.95 -3.55
CA ASN A 433 9.76 -8.78 -4.00
C ASN A 433 10.91 -8.46 -3.03
N SER A 434 12.04 -8.05 -3.59
CA SER A 434 13.24 -7.65 -2.85
C SER A 434 13.64 -6.22 -3.23
N VAL A 435 13.27 -5.25 -2.41
CA VAL A 435 13.52 -3.81 -2.67
C VAL A 435 14.24 -3.13 -1.51
N GLU A 436 14.79 -1.95 -1.74
CA GLU A 436 15.48 -1.25 -0.65
C GLU A 436 14.48 -0.51 0.25
N TYR A 437 13.63 0.37 -0.29
CA TYR A 437 12.73 1.19 0.54
C TYR A 437 11.29 1.08 0.06
N GLY A 438 10.44 0.36 0.80
CA GLY A 438 9.02 0.24 0.48
C GLY A 438 8.74 -0.59 -0.77
N VAL A 439 7.98 -1.68 -0.66
CA VAL A 439 7.17 -2.14 -1.81
C VAL A 439 6.34 -0.96 -2.35
N ILE A 440 5.76 -0.19 -1.44
CA ILE A 440 5.18 1.12 -1.73
C ILE A 440 6.01 2.18 -1.01
N TYR A 441 6.54 3.13 -1.77
CA TYR A 441 7.29 4.27 -1.26
C TYR A 441 6.52 5.56 -1.55
N ASN A 442 6.08 6.24 -0.50
CA ASN A 442 5.24 7.42 -0.56
C ASN A 442 5.94 8.67 -0.01
N GLU A 443 6.08 9.68 -0.85
CA GLU A 443 6.47 11.06 -0.51
C GLU A 443 5.32 12.05 -0.75
N GLY A 444 4.21 11.57 -1.33
CA GLY A 444 3.05 12.37 -1.72
C GLY A 444 1.99 12.48 -0.63
N SER A 445 0.71 12.37 -1.04
CA SER A 445 -0.45 12.40 -0.13
C SER A 445 -0.74 11.01 0.46
N ASP A 446 -1.94 10.82 1.03
CA ASP A 446 -2.32 9.61 1.77
C ASP A 446 -2.15 8.30 0.96
N VAL A 447 -1.92 7.21 1.69
CA VAL A 447 -1.93 5.84 1.18
C VAL A 447 -3.11 5.09 1.79
N ARG A 448 -4.00 4.55 0.93
CA ARG A 448 -5.15 3.75 1.33
C ARG A 448 -5.01 2.35 0.72
N ILE A 449 -5.03 1.33 1.57
CA ILE A 449 -4.95 -0.07 1.14
C ILE A 449 -6.18 -0.79 1.68
N ASN A 450 -7.00 -1.33 0.78
CA ASN A 450 -8.30 -1.89 1.10
C ASN A 450 -8.51 -3.27 0.49
N GLY A 451 -9.61 -3.89 0.89
CA GLY A 451 -10.07 -5.16 0.33
C GLY A 451 -9.11 -6.28 0.66
N THR A 452 -9.09 -7.36 -0.12
CA THR A 452 -8.25 -8.53 0.14
C THR A 452 -6.82 -8.36 -0.33
N SER A 453 -6.23 -7.17 -0.13
CA SER A 453 -4.86 -6.89 -0.54
C SER A 453 -3.87 -7.69 0.32
N ASN A 454 -2.90 -8.34 -0.32
CA ASN A 454 -1.93 -9.23 0.33
C ASN A 454 -0.48 -8.80 0.03
N PHE A 455 0.34 -8.74 1.08
CA PHE A 455 1.79 -8.53 0.99
C PHE A 455 2.50 -9.75 1.56
N GLU A 456 3.14 -10.53 0.69
CA GLU A 456 3.69 -11.84 1.02
C GLU A 456 5.18 -11.92 0.70
N ASN A 457 5.98 -12.40 1.66
CA ASN A 457 7.40 -12.72 1.44
C ASN A 457 8.23 -11.57 0.85
N ASN A 458 7.89 -10.31 1.15
CA ASN A 458 8.67 -9.19 0.66
C ASN A 458 9.89 -8.96 1.56
N SER A 459 11.06 -8.83 0.95
CA SER A 459 12.32 -8.52 1.61
C SER A 459 12.67 -7.06 1.35
N VAL A 460 12.70 -6.25 2.41
CA VAL A 460 12.97 -4.81 2.31
C VAL A 460 14.18 -4.40 3.16
N TYR A 461 14.83 -3.30 2.83
CA TYR A 461 15.79 -2.72 3.78
C TYR A 461 15.04 -2.06 4.95
N THR A 462 13.96 -1.35 4.65
CA THR A 462 13.09 -0.70 5.64
C THR A 462 11.70 -0.44 5.07
N GLY A 463 10.65 -0.72 5.83
CA GLY A 463 9.25 -0.51 5.41
C GLY A 463 8.84 -1.41 4.24
N THR A 464 7.88 -2.32 4.40
CA THR A 464 7.13 -2.80 3.23
C THR A 464 6.32 -1.65 2.61
N ILE A 465 5.81 -0.76 3.46
CA ILE A 465 5.27 0.54 3.13
C ILE A 465 6.18 1.59 3.78
N TYR A 466 6.78 2.46 2.98
CA TYR A 466 7.60 3.57 3.44
C TYR A 466 6.85 4.87 3.20
N ASN A 467 6.41 5.52 4.27
CA ASN A 467 5.65 6.77 4.19
C ASN A 467 6.43 7.94 4.76
N LYS A 468 6.75 8.89 3.88
CA LYS A 468 7.51 10.11 4.15
C LYS A 468 6.75 11.38 3.75
N GLY A 469 5.57 11.23 3.16
CA GLY A 469 4.73 12.37 2.79
C GLY A 469 4.38 13.21 4.02
N GLU A 470 4.58 14.52 3.92
CA GLU A 470 4.27 15.44 5.02
C GLU A 470 2.77 15.38 5.35
N ASN A 471 2.43 15.01 6.58
CA ASN A 471 1.05 14.76 7.04
C ASN A 471 0.27 13.69 6.25
N ALA A 472 0.93 12.91 5.39
CA ALA A 472 0.28 11.85 4.62
C ALA A 472 -0.07 10.68 5.53
N SER A 473 -1.34 10.32 5.62
CA SER A 473 -1.79 9.22 6.47
C SER A 473 -1.74 7.87 5.74
N ILE A 474 -1.56 6.79 6.50
CA ILE A 474 -1.71 5.41 6.04
C ILE A 474 -3.02 4.85 6.60
N ILE A 475 -3.87 4.30 5.73
CA ILE A 475 -5.15 3.70 6.12
C ILE A 475 -5.23 2.28 5.55
N PHE A 476 -5.36 1.28 6.42
CA PHE A 476 -5.57 -0.12 6.05
C PHE A 476 -6.96 -0.59 6.44
N ASN A 477 -7.66 -1.22 5.50
CA ASN A 477 -8.95 -1.87 5.75
C ASN A 477 -8.95 -3.26 5.13
N ASN A 478 -8.98 -4.31 5.96
CA ASN A 478 -9.08 -5.71 5.54
C ASN A 478 -7.81 -6.27 4.84
N VAL A 479 -6.62 -5.78 5.20
CA VAL A 479 -5.36 -6.11 4.52
C VAL A 479 -4.59 -7.22 5.25
N ASN A 480 -3.84 -8.04 4.49
CA ASN A 480 -2.96 -9.05 5.05
C ASN A 480 -1.47 -8.78 4.74
N PHE A 481 -0.63 -8.89 5.76
CA PHE A 481 0.83 -8.89 5.65
C PHE A 481 1.37 -10.19 6.24
N THR A 482 1.99 -11.02 5.40
CA THR A 482 2.52 -12.32 5.81
C THR A 482 3.98 -12.48 5.43
N SER A 483 4.81 -12.83 6.41
CA SER A 483 6.22 -13.19 6.18
C SER A 483 7.06 -12.10 5.49
N ASN A 484 6.70 -10.82 5.69
CA ASN A 484 7.53 -9.71 5.22
C ASN A 484 8.70 -9.47 6.16
N ASN A 485 9.87 -9.18 5.60
CA ASN A 485 11.12 -9.09 6.34
C ASN A 485 11.86 -7.78 6.04
N ALA A 486 12.11 -6.96 7.07
CA ALA A 486 12.96 -5.77 6.96
C ALA A 486 14.34 -5.97 7.62
N ASN A 487 15.40 -5.59 6.89
CA ASN A 487 16.77 -5.64 7.38
C ASN A 487 17.09 -4.62 8.49
N ILE A 488 16.28 -3.57 8.65
CA ILE A 488 16.43 -2.57 9.72
C ILE A 488 15.13 -2.42 10.51
N SER A 489 14.21 -1.57 10.07
CA SER A 489 13.04 -1.16 10.86
C SER A 489 11.80 -1.16 9.99
N GLY A 490 10.63 -1.27 10.62
CA GLY A 490 9.38 -1.25 9.89
C GLY A 490 9.27 -2.44 8.95
N GLY A 491 9.32 -3.67 9.48
CA GLY A 491 9.05 -4.90 8.72
C GLY A 491 7.89 -4.75 7.72
N ILE A 492 6.86 -4.02 8.16
CA ILE A 492 5.64 -3.70 7.43
C ILE A 492 5.57 -2.20 7.15
N ILE A 493 5.57 -1.33 8.17
CA ILE A 493 5.44 0.13 7.98
C ILE A 493 6.65 0.87 8.54
N TYR A 494 7.20 1.79 7.76
CA TYR A 494 8.06 2.86 8.24
C TYR A 494 7.36 4.21 7.98
N ASN A 495 6.86 4.86 9.03
CA ASN A 495 6.08 6.09 8.93
C ASN A 495 6.81 7.28 9.55
N THR A 496 7.01 8.34 8.78
CA THR A 496 7.42 9.67 9.26
C THR A 496 6.42 10.76 8.82
N GLY A 497 5.28 10.36 8.25
CA GLY A 497 4.24 11.24 7.76
C GLY A 497 3.15 11.51 8.80
N GLY A 498 1.89 11.42 8.38
CA GLY A 498 0.70 11.58 9.23
C GLY A 498 0.35 10.33 10.03
N ASN A 499 -0.95 10.13 10.27
CA ASN A 499 -1.47 9.07 11.14
C ASN A 499 -1.43 7.69 10.46
N ILE A 500 -1.48 6.63 11.26
CA ILE A 500 -1.68 5.25 10.82
C ILE A 500 -3.02 4.76 11.37
N SER A 501 -3.92 4.32 10.51
CA SER A 501 -5.17 3.65 10.89
C SER A 501 -5.22 2.23 10.33
N ILE A 502 -5.37 1.24 11.20
CA ILE A 502 -5.37 -0.19 10.86
C ILE A 502 -6.70 -0.80 11.30
N ASN A 503 -7.51 -1.26 10.34
CA ASN A 503 -8.83 -1.81 10.60
C ASN A 503 -8.97 -3.21 9.99
N ASN A 504 -9.51 -4.16 10.76
CA ASN A 504 -9.87 -5.50 10.28
C ASN A 504 -8.73 -6.25 9.57
N SER A 505 -7.48 -6.02 9.97
CA SER A 505 -6.30 -6.47 9.21
C SER A 505 -5.50 -7.53 9.96
N ILE A 506 -4.73 -8.33 9.23
CA ILE A 506 -3.90 -9.43 9.76
C ILE A 506 -2.43 -9.21 9.42
N PHE A 507 -1.58 -9.32 10.44
CA PHE A 507 -0.13 -9.22 10.33
C PHE A 507 0.49 -10.48 10.95
N GLU A 508 1.00 -11.36 10.10
CA GLU A 508 1.48 -12.68 10.51
C GLU A 508 2.94 -12.94 10.12
N ASN A 509 3.74 -13.44 11.06
CA ASN A 509 5.11 -13.88 10.82
C ASN A 509 6.01 -12.79 10.20
N ASN A 510 5.73 -11.50 10.42
CA ASN A 510 6.55 -10.41 9.88
C ASN A 510 7.75 -10.14 10.80
N MET A 511 8.87 -9.75 10.20
CA MET A 511 10.14 -9.60 10.90
C MET A 511 10.78 -8.24 10.63
N ALA A 512 11.35 -7.64 11.66
CA ALA A 512 12.24 -6.50 11.56
C ALA A 512 13.51 -6.71 12.40
N LYS A 513 14.66 -6.28 11.91
CA LYS A 513 15.94 -6.54 12.61
C LYS A 513 16.19 -5.62 13.80
N ILE A 514 15.67 -4.40 13.81
CA ILE A 514 15.99 -3.39 14.81
C ILE A 514 14.72 -2.96 15.52
N ASN A 515 13.92 -2.10 14.91
CA ASN A 515 12.69 -1.60 15.50
C ASN A 515 11.47 -2.32 14.92
N GLY A 516 10.32 -2.11 15.56
CA GLY A 516 9.11 -2.85 15.27
C GLY A 516 8.72 -3.01 13.83
N THR A 517 7.95 -4.08 13.59
CA THR A 517 7.38 -4.34 12.28
C THR A 517 6.51 -3.16 11.80
N ILE A 518 5.94 -2.38 12.73
CA ILE A 518 5.37 -1.07 12.49
C ILE A 518 6.21 -0.04 13.27
N TYR A 519 6.92 0.81 12.53
CA TYR A 519 7.77 1.87 13.07
C TYR A 519 7.13 3.23 12.81
N ASN A 520 6.53 3.82 13.84
CA ASN A 520 5.82 5.09 13.78
C ASN A 520 6.63 6.23 14.40
N LEU A 521 7.07 7.17 13.56
CA LEU A 521 7.67 8.45 13.93
C LEU A 521 6.77 9.65 13.60
N GLY A 522 5.61 9.40 12.97
CA GLY A 522 4.68 10.41 12.48
C GLY A 522 3.57 10.74 13.48
N GLY A 523 2.32 10.79 13.00
CA GLY A 523 1.14 11.08 13.81
C GLY A 523 0.65 9.91 14.68
N ASP A 524 -0.65 9.89 14.96
CA ASP A 524 -1.30 8.89 15.83
C ASP A 524 -1.33 7.49 15.21
N LEU A 525 -1.42 6.47 16.06
CA LEU A 525 -1.59 5.06 15.70
C LEU A 525 -2.92 4.53 16.23
N ASP A 526 -3.86 4.30 15.32
CA ASP A 526 -5.18 3.76 15.61
C ASP A 526 -5.30 2.33 15.07
N VAL A 527 -5.66 1.38 15.92
CA VAL A 527 -5.80 -0.04 15.57
C VAL A 527 -7.14 -0.57 16.06
N TYR A 528 -7.93 -1.10 15.14
CA TYR A 528 -9.25 -1.62 15.42
C TYR A 528 -9.44 -3.02 14.81
N ASN A 529 -9.95 -3.95 15.62
CA ASN A 529 -10.36 -5.28 15.20
C ASN A 529 -9.31 -6.02 14.35
N SER A 530 -8.03 -5.96 14.75
CA SER A 530 -6.91 -6.46 13.95
C SER A 530 -6.07 -7.48 14.72
N SER A 531 -5.35 -8.33 14.00
CA SER A 531 -4.55 -9.42 14.57
C SER A 531 -3.07 -9.31 14.22
N PHE A 532 -2.21 -9.40 15.23
CA PHE A 532 -0.75 -9.38 15.13
C PHE A 532 -0.19 -10.67 15.73
N ILE A 533 0.23 -11.59 14.86
CA ILE A 533 0.56 -12.96 15.23
C ILE A 533 2.00 -13.28 14.82
N ASN A 534 2.79 -13.82 15.75
CA ASN A 534 4.16 -14.28 15.50
C ASN A 534 5.09 -13.21 14.89
N ASN A 535 4.84 -11.92 15.12
CA ASN A 535 5.71 -10.86 14.60
C ASN A 535 6.93 -10.68 15.51
N THR A 536 8.08 -10.40 14.89
CA THR A 536 9.37 -10.38 15.60
C THR A 536 10.16 -9.11 15.28
N ALA A 537 10.63 -8.41 16.31
CA ALA A 537 11.65 -7.37 16.17
C ALA A 537 12.83 -7.61 17.12
N ILE A 538 14.06 -7.78 16.60
CA ILE A 538 15.19 -8.25 17.44
C ILE A 538 15.56 -7.25 18.55
N SER A 539 15.35 -5.94 18.38
CA SER A 539 15.73 -4.93 19.39
C SER A 539 14.54 -4.31 20.12
N ASN A 540 13.66 -3.55 19.46
CA ASN A 540 12.61 -2.80 20.15
C ASN A 540 11.27 -2.92 19.44
N GLY A 541 10.19 -3.16 20.19
CA GLY A 541 8.81 -3.09 19.71
C GLY A 541 8.44 -4.23 18.78
N GLY A 542 8.39 -5.50 19.19
CA GLY A 542 8.17 -6.66 18.31
C GLY A 542 7.07 -6.47 17.26
N VAL A 543 5.97 -5.81 17.63
CA VAL A 543 4.98 -5.27 16.68
C VAL A 543 5.20 -3.78 16.44
N PHE A 544 4.93 -2.95 17.45
CA PHE A 544 4.90 -1.50 17.35
C PHE A 544 6.10 -0.88 18.04
N TYR A 545 6.80 -0.02 17.32
CA TYR A 545 7.65 1.00 17.90
C TYR A 545 7.00 2.35 17.63
N ASN A 546 6.59 3.05 18.68
CA ASN A 546 5.97 4.36 18.60
C ASN A 546 6.88 5.43 19.18
N ASN A 547 7.12 6.47 18.41
CA ASN A 547 7.75 7.73 18.83
C ASN A 547 7.05 8.92 18.17
N GLY A 548 5.81 8.70 17.70
CA GLY A 548 4.94 9.67 17.07
C GLY A 548 3.86 10.18 18.05
N GLY A 549 2.61 10.16 17.60
CA GLY A 549 1.42 10.56 18.36
C GLY A 549 0.93 9.51 19.37
N SER A 550 -0.37 9.58 19.64
CA SER A 550 -1.13 8.69 20.56
C SER A 550 -1.25 7.27 20.02
N ILE A 551 -1.55 6.33 20.91
CA ILE A 551 -1.83 4.93 20.58
C ILE A 551 -3.25 4.61 21.07
N ASP A 552 -4.13 4.22 20.16
CA ASP A 552 -5.42 3.62 20.50
C ASP A 552 -5.56 2.24 19.83
N ILE A 553 -5.74 1.22 20.66
CA ILE A 553 -5.87 -0.18 20.23
C ILE A 553 -7.16 -0.75 20.80
N ASN A 554 -8.06 -1.20 19.93
CA ASN A 554 -9.36 -1.71 20.33
C ASN A 554 -9.73 -3.01 19.60
N TYR A 555 -10.42 -3.92 20.30
CA TYR A 555 -10.91 -5.21 19.78
C TYR A 555 -9.83 -6.05 19.06
N SER A 556 -8.57 -5.93 19.47
CA SER A 556 -7.44 -6.48 18.70
C SER A 556 -6.75 -7.64 19.44
N VAL A 557 -6.00 -8.44 18.69
CA VAL A 557 -5.29 -9.63 19.20
C VAL A 557 -3.80 -9.51 18.93
N MET A 558 -2.99 -9.66 19.96
CA MET A 558 -1.53 -9.71 19.89
C MET A 558 -1.03 -11.02 20.48
N LEU A 559 -0.64 -11.94 19.61
CA LEU A 559 -0.31 -13.32 19.96
C LEU A 559 1.12 -13.67 19.53
N ASN A 560 1.88 -14.30 20.42
CA ASN A 560 3.21 -14.89 20.11
C ASN A 560 4.23 -13.90 19.52
N ASN A 561 4.09 -12.60 19.78
CA ASN A 561 5.04 -11.62 19.26
C ASN A 561 6.30 -11.61 20.13
N THR A 562 7.45 -11.35 19.51
CA THR A 562 8.75 -11.37 20.19
C THR A 562 9.54 -10.09 19.96
N GLY A 563 10.26 -9.65 20.99
CA GLY A 563 11.26 -8.59 20.85
C GLY A 563 12.15 -8.45 22.07
N ASN A 564 13.02 -7.44 22.12
CA ASN A 564 13.90 -7.26 23.28
C ASN A 564 13.33 -6.25 24.30
N ASN A 565 12.96 -5.04 23.88
CA ASN A 565 12.17 -4.10 24.69
C ASN A 565 10.79 -3.92 24.08
N GLY A 566 9.73 -4.35 24.76
CA GLY A 566 8.39 -4.30 24.18
C GLY A 566 8.22 -5.33 23.07
N ALA A 567 7.80 -6.55 23.38
CA ALA A 567 7.50 -7.56 22.37
C ALA A 567 6.26 -7.23 21.52
N VAL A 568 5.35 -6.43 22.07
CA VAL A 568 4.17 -5.92 21.37
C VAL A 568 4.36 -4.43 21.12
N ILE A 569 4.61 -3.63 22.16
CA ILE A 569 4.72 -2.17 22.04
C ILE A 569 5.97 -1.69 22.73
N TYR A 570 6.78 -0.91 22.02
CA TYR A 570 7.77 -0.01 22.59
C TYR A 570 7.38 1.43 22.28
N ASN A 571 7.02 2.20 23.29
CA ASN A 571 6.53 3.56 23.16
C ASN A 571 7.51 4.55 23.81
N ARG A 572 8.15 5.42 23.01
CA ARG A 572 9.25 6.27 23.45
C ARG A 572 8.84 7.69 23.82
N ASN A 573 7.91 8.31 23.10
CA ASN A 573 7.51 9.70 23.30
C ASN A 573 6.07 9.75 23.81
N ASN A 574 5.88 10.28 25.01
CA ASN A 574 4.75 9.88 25.83
C ASN A 574 4.19 10.98 26.72
N ALA A 575 4.88 12.11 26.83
CA ALA A 575 4.56 13.08 27.85
C ALA A 575 3.17 13.73 27.77
N THR A 576 2.50 13.67 26.62
CA THR A 576 1.17 14.28 26.41
C THR A 576 0.17 13.44 25.62
N ASN A 577 0.53 12.21 25.24
CA ASN A 577 -0.24 11.42 24.28
C ASN A 577 -1.08 10.34 24.99
N GLU A 578 -2.28 10.09 24.50
CA GLU A 578 -3.12 9.02 25.01
C GLU A 578 -2.53 7.65 24.62
N PHE A 579 -2.51 6.70 25.56
CA PHE A 579 -2.14 5.32 25.29
C PHE A 579 -3.22 4.39 25.83
N ASN A 580 -4.13 4.01 24.94
CA ASN A 580 -5.29 3.19 25.25
C ASN A 580 -5.18 1.81 24.59
N ILE A 581 -5.42 0.75 25.37
CA ILE A 581 -5.67 -0.60 24.87
C ILE A 581 -6.96 -1.10 25.51
N THR A 582 -7.97 -1.35 24.69
CA THR A 582 -9.30 -1.74 25.16
C THR A 582 -9.85 -2.97 24.45
N ASN A 583 -10.66 -3.77 25.14
CA ASN A 583 -11.37 -4.94 24.60
C ASN A 583 -10.47 -5.92 23.83
N SER A 584 -9.19 -6.05 24.22
CA SER A 584 -8.16 -6.70 23.41
C SER A 584 -7.51 -7.87 24.14
N VAL A 585 -6.84 -8.74 23.38
CA VAL A 585 -6.13 -9.92 23.90
C VAL A 585 -4.63 -9.76 23.64
N ILE A 586 -3.82 -9.82 24.69
CA ILE A 586 -2.35 -9.77 24.63
C ILE A 586 -1.83 -11.06 25.26
N SER A 587 -1.52 -12.06 24.44
CA SER A 587 -1.25 -13.41 24.91
C SER A 587 0.05 -14.00 24.35
N ASN A 588 0.78 -14.76 25.18
CA ASN A 588 1.98 -15.52 24.79
C ASN A 588 3.10 -14.67 24.15
N ASN A 589 3.18 -13.37 24.46
CA ASN A 589 4.24 -12.52 23.91
C ASN A 589 5.53 -12.64 24.75
N SER A 590 6.70 -12.51 24.13
CA SER A 590 8.00 -12.70 24.80
C SER A 590 8.95 -11.55 24.54
N ALA A 591 9.31 -10.82 25.60
CA ALA A 591 10.33 -9.81 25.58
C ALA A 591 11.64 -10.32 26.22
N THR A 592 12.80 -10.11 25.62
CA THR A 592 14.04 -10.60 26.26
C THR A 592 14.53 -9.72 27.43
N ALA A 593 14.21 -8.43 27.44
CA ALA A 593 14.61 -7.51 28.53
C ALA A 593 13.40 -6.97 29.30
N ASN A 594 12.61 -6.11 28.68
CA ASN A 594 11.59 -5.34 29.39
C ASN A 594 10.22 -5.60 28.77
N GLY A 595 9.19 -5.60 29.61
CA GLY A 595 7.82 -6.05 29.37
C GLY A 595 7.27 -5.93 27.96
N VAL A 596 6.35 -6.84 27.63
CA VAL A 596 5.79 -6.93 26.28
C VAL A 596 5.13 -5.62 25.84
N ILE A 597 4.64 -4.82 26.79
CA ILE A 597 4.42 -3.39 26.65
C ILE A 597 5.52 -2.65 27.42
N ASN A 598 6.24 -1.79 26.73
CA ASN A 598 7.29 -0.97 27.30
C ASN A 598 7.06 0.50 26.93
N THR A 599 6.99 1.36 27.93
CA THR A 599 7.16 2.80 27.73
C THR A 599 8.59 3.15 28.10
N GLY A 600 9.38 3.62 27.14
CA GLY A 600 10.76 4.06 27.39
C GLY A 600 10.85 5.13 28.48
N GLY A 601 12.07 5.45 28.92
CA GLY A 601 12.29 6.53 29.89
C GLY A 601 11.63 7.83 29.43
N ILE A 602 10.90 8.46 30.35
CA ILE A 602 10.05 9.64 30.09
C ILE A 602 10.93 10.89 29.93
N ASP A 603 10.60 11.74 28.96
CA ASP A 603 11.21 13.06 28.74
C ASP A 603 10.62 14.15 29.66
N ASP A 604 11.22 15.34 29.72
CA ASP A 604 10.91 16.43 30.68
C ASP A 604 9.45 16.97 30.66
N ASN A 605 8.56 16.40 29.83
CA ASN A 605 7.29 16.99 29.43
C ASN A 605 6.05 16.45 30.19
N GLY A 606 6.18 15.46 31.09
CA GLY A 606 5.08 14.92 31.91
C GLY A 606 5.00 13.39 31.96
N ILE A 607 4.22 12.81 32.90
CA ILE A 607 4.06 11.34 33.02
C ILE A 607 2.91 10.86 32.10
N PRO A 608 3.17 10.03 31.06
CA PRO A 608 2.12 9.34 30.29
C PRO A 608 1.14 8.55 31.16
N THR A 609 -0.05 8.27 30.65
CA THR A 609 -0.98 7.28 31.23
C THR A 609 -1.26 6.16 30.24
N ILE A 610 -1.05 4.92 30.68
CA ILE A 610 -1.40 3.69 29.95
C ILE A 610 -2.74 3.19 30.48
N ASN A 611 -3.77 3.13 29.63
CA ASN A 611 -5.08 2.59 29.97
C ASN A 611 -5.25 1.19 29.37
N ILE A 612 -5.45 0.18 30.22
CA ILE A 612 -5.76 -1.21 29.85
C ILE A 612 -7.17 -1.55 30.35
N ILE A 613 -8.15 -1.63 29.46
CA ILE A 613 -9.57 -1.75 29.85
C ILE A 613 -10.24 -2.92 29.13
N ASN A 614 -10.94 -3.79 29.86
CA ASN A 614 -11.62 -4.96 29.29
C ASN A 614 -10.68 -5.90 28.52
N CYS A 615 -9.42 -6.02 28.96
CA CYS A 615 -8.41 -6.80 28.25
C CYS A 615 -8.13 -8.15 28.91
N THR A 616 -7.67 -9.10 28.11
CA THR A 616 -7.09 -10.36 28.59
C THR A 616 -5.61 -10.38 28.26
N CYS A 617 -4.77 -10.32 29.28
CA CYS A 617 -3.32 -10.22 29.18
C CYS A 617 -2.68 -11.42 29.88
N GLU A 618 -2.29 -12.43 29.10
CA GLU A 618 -1.89 -13.71 29.67
C GLU A 618 -0.64 -14.36 29.06
N TYR A 619 0.06 -15.17 29.84
CA TYR A 619 1.24 -15.92 29.39
C TYR A 619 2.34 -15.05 28.76
N ASN A 620 2.38 -13.75 29.09
CA ASN A 620 3.44 -12.87 28.60
C ASN A 620 4.69 -13.01 29.47
N ASN A 621 5.86 -12.98 28.85
CA ASN A 621 7.11 -13.13 29.57
C ASN A 621 8.14 -12.03 29.26
N ALA A 622 8.92 -11.65 30.27
CA ALA A 622 10.02 -10.71 30.14
C ALA A 622 11.13 -10.95 31.19
N THR A 623 12.26 -10.22 31.10
CA THR A 623 13.19 -10.16 32.24
C THR A 623 12.62 -9.29 33.37
N ASN A 624 12.05 -8.12 33.03
CA ASN A 624 11.33 -7.25 33.97
C ASN A 624 9.93 -6.94 33.44
N GLY A 625 8.90 -7.05 34.29
CA GLY A 625 7.54 -6.67 33.96
C GLY A 625 6.95 -7.60 32.90
N GLY A 626 6.64 -8.86 33.22
CA GLY A 626 6.26 -9.86 32.21
C GLY A 626 5.20 -9.40 31.21
N PHE A 627 4.28 -8.53 31.68
CA PHE A 627 3.34 -7.80 30.84
C PHE A 627 3.79 -6.35 30.55
N ILE A 628 3.92 -5.49 31.57
CA ILE A 628 4.24 -4.06 31.43
C ILE A 628 5.55 -3.73 32.13
N TYR A 629 6.44 -3.02 31.43
CA TYR A 629 7.57 -2.31 32.02
C TYR A 629 7.42 -0.81 31.77
N THR A 630 7.44 0.00 32.83
CA THR A 630 7.06 1.40 32.68
C THR A 630 7.63 2.32 33.76
N ALA A 631 7.63 3.62 33.45
CA ALA A 631 7.71 4.71 34.43
C ALA A 631 6.45 5.62 34.35
N ALA A 632 5.44 5.20 33.59
CA ALA A 632 4.17 5.90 33.35
C ALA A 632 3.17 5.67 34.48
N ASN A 633 2.08 6.45 34.48
CA ASN A 633 0.87 6.03 35.16
C ASN A 633 0.25 4.84 34.41
N VAL A 634 -0.26 3.86 35.15
CA VAL A 634 -0.95 2.70 34.62
C VAL A 634 -2.33 2.63 35.23
N ILE A 635 -3.36 2.56 34.39
CA ILE A 635 -4.73 2.30 34.79
C ILE A 635 -5.17 0.99 34.15
N ILE A 636 -5.48 -0.01 34.98
CA ILE A 636 -6.05 -1.28 34.54
C ILE A 636 -7.46 -1.40 35.08
N ASN A 637 -8.46 -1.63 34.22
CA ASN A 637 -9.85 -1.76 34.66
C ASN A 637 -10.54 -2.94 33.96
N ASN A 638 -11.33 -3.70 34.73
CA ASN A 638 -12.14 -4.81 34.22
C ASN A 638 -11.34 -5.79 33.35
N SER A 639 -10.11 -6.11 33.75
CA SER A 639 -9.17 -6.87 32.93
C SER A 639 -8.65 -8.11 33.65
N ASN A 640 -8.17 -9.08 32.86
CA ASN A 640 -7.56 -10.31 33.34
C ASN A 640 -6.05 -10.25 33.07
N ILE A 641 -5.24 -10.18 34.11
CA ILE A 641 -3.77 -10.16 34.03
C ILE A 641 -3.27 -11.46 34.66
N ASN A 642 -3.11 -12.50 33.83
CA ASN A 642 -2.93 -13.87 34.32
C ASN A 642 -1.67 -14.54 33.78
N TYR A 643 -1.03 -15.40 34.57
CA TYR A 643 0.09 -16.24 34.08
C TYR A 643 1.27 -15.46 33.47
N ASN A 644 1.45 -14.18 33.80
CA ASN A 644 2.58 -13.42 33.28
C ASN A 644 3.84 -13.71 34.12
N TYR A 645 4.98 -13.79 33.45
CA TYR A 645 6.24 -14.21 34.06
C TYR A 645 7.36 -13.18 33.83
N ALA A 646 8.02 -12.79 34.92
CA ALA A 646 9.25 -12.02 34.88
C ALA A 646 10.42 -12.81 35.48
N LYS A 647 11.56 -12.82 34.80
CA LYS A 647 12.79 -13.44 35.34
C LYS A 647 13.35 -12.69 36.56
N VAL A 648 13.05 -11.42 36.73
CA VAL A 648 13.61 -10.59 37.81
C VAL A 648 12.49 -9.93 38.60
N ASN A 649 11.95 -8.82 38.11
CA ASN A 649 11.01 -7.99 38.87
C ASN A 649 9.66 -7.88 38.17
N GLY A 650 8.57 -7.93 38.95
CA GLY A 650 7.23 -7.64 38.49
C GLY A 650 6.70 -8.68 37.52
N GLY A 651 6.13 -9.77 38.02
CA GLY A 651 5.69 -10.88 37.16
C GLY A 651 4.71 -10.43 36.07
N ALA A 652 3.84 -9.49 36.39
CA ALA A 652 3.06 -8.74 35.40
C ALA A 652 3.63 -7.34 35.15
N ILE A 653 3.83 -6.53 36.20
CA ILE A 653 4.11 -5.09 36.06
C ILE A 653 5.41 -4.75 36.78
N CYS A 654 6.35 -4.13 36.08
CA CYS A 654 7.52 -3.50 36.68
C CYS A 654 7.43 -1.99 36.46
N ASN A 655 7.14 -1.27 37.53
CA ASN A 655 7.09 0.18 37.57
C ASN A 655 8.33 0.73 38.28
N VAL A 656 9.08 1.58 37.57
CA VAL A 656 10.32 2.19 38.06
C VAL A 656 10.15 3.69 38.25
N GLU A 657 10.89 4.26 39.19
CA GLU A 657 10.89 5.71 39.45
C GLU A 657 11.34 6.50 38.22
N ASN A 658 10.72 7.67 38.01
CA ASN A 658 11.14 8.62 36.99
C ASN A 658 12.20 9.58 37.58
N ILE A 659 13.46 9.40 37.18
CA ILE A 659 14.55 10.33 37.53
C ILE A 659 14.91 11.13 36.27
N THR A 660 14.29 12.29 36.10
CA THR A 660 14.68 13.24 35.05
C THR A 660 15.72 14.22 35.59
N LEU A 661 16.90 14.28 34.96
CA LEU A 661 17.95 15.25 35.28
C LEU A 661 17.58 16.59 34.65
N ASN A 662 16.94 17.48 35.40
CA ASN A 662 16.71 18.84 34.93
C ASN A 662 18.05 19.59 34.85
N PHE A 663 18.60 19.78 33.64
CA PHE A 663 19.84 20.53 33.44
C PHE A 663 19.69 22.05 33.67
N ALA A 664 18.47 22.55 33.89
CA ALA A 664 18.17 23.96 34.15
C ALA A 664 17.91 24.29 35.62
N SER A 665 17.63 23.30 36.49
CA SER A 665 17.52 23.49 37.94
C SER A 665 18.36 22.46 38.67
N VAL A 666 19.22 22.92 39.60
CA VAL A 666 20.16 22.10 40.39
C VAL A 666 19.46 21.12 41.37
N LEU A 667 18.19 20.78 41.14
CA LEU A 667 17.43 19.81 41.92
C LEU A 667 16.66 18.87 40.97
N PRO A 668 16.78 17.54 41.13
CA PRO A 668 15.92 16.59 40.42
C PRO A 668 14.45 16.82 40.83
N VAL A 669 13.57 16.98 39.85
CA VAL A 669 12.12 16.95 40.08
C VAL A 669 11.70 15.49 39.93
N SER A 670 11.42 14.83 41.06
CA SER A 670 10.85 13.48 41.05
C SER A 670 9.36 13.58 40.78
N TYR A 671 8.91 13.00 39.68
CA TYR A 671 7.50 12.82 39.38
C TYR A 671 7.06 11.44 39.88
N ILE A 672 6.02 11.41 40.71
CA ILE A 672 5.47 10.17 41.26
C ILE A 672 4.51 9.56 40.24
N ASN A 673 4.85 8.40 39.70
CA ASN A 673 3.94 7.61 38.87
C ASN A 673 3.06 6.69 39.73
N SER A 674 1.96 6.21 39.16
CA SER A 674 0.98 5.38 39.86
C SER A 674 0.56 4.14 39.07
N ILE A 675 0.32 3.03 39.75
CA ILE A 675 -0.37 1.86 39.24
C ILE A 675 -1.75 1.80 39.91
N ASN A 676 -2.81 1.97 39.13
CA ASN A 676 -4.18 1.92 39.61
C ASN A 676 -4.92 0.76 38.92
N ILE A 677 -5.32 -0.27 39.68
CA ILE A 677 -5.98 -1.46 39.15
C ILE A 677 -7.35 -1.63 39.79
N TYR A 678 -8.39 -1.63 38.97
CA TYR A 678 -9.79 -1.69 39.38
C TYR A 678 -10.49 -2.91 38.77
N ASN A 679 -11.37 -3.56 39.53
CA ASN A 679 -12.31 -4.58 39.02
C ASN A 679 -11.64 -5.71 38.21
N SER A 680 -10.41 -6.10 38.58
CA SER A 680 -9.55 -6.93 37.72
C SER A 680 -9.03 -8.19 38.41
N ASN A 681 -8.75 -9.21 37.62
CA ASN A 681 -8.16 -10.47 38.07
C ASN A 681 -6.65 -10.46 37.85
N LEU A 682 -5.87 -10.71 38.89
CA LEU A 682 -4.41 -10.74 38.89
C LEU A 682 -3.96 -12.11 39.40
N THR A 683 -3.87 -13.11 38.52
CA THR A 683 -3.77 -14.51 38.95
C THR A 683 -2.60 -15.24 38.33
N PHE A 684 -1.95 -16.13 39.09
CA PHE A 684 -0.85 -16.96 38.60
C PHE A 684 0.36 -16.20 38.01
N ASN A 685 0.54 -14.92 38.34
CA ASN A 685 1.69 -14.16 37.88
C ASN A 685 2.92 -14.51 38.74
N LYS A 686 4.09 -14.55 38.09
CA LYS A 686 5.34 -14.98 38.73
C LYS A 686 6.50 -14.05 38.43
N ALA A 687 7.25 -13.67 39.46
CA ALA A 687 8.59 -13.10 39.33
C ALA A 687 9.60 -14.04 40.00
N ASP A 688 10.82 -14.21 39.49
CA ASP A 688 11.82 -15.00 40.26
C ASP A 688 12.38 -14.21 41.46
N ASN A 689 12.47 -12.88 41.39
CA ASN A 689 12.96 -12.07 42.51
C ASN A 689 11.84 -11.33 43.25
N ASN A 690 11.27 -10.28 42.66
CA ASN A 690 10.45 -9.35 43.42
C ASN A 690 9.09 -9.09 42.77
N GLY A 691 8.01 -9.19 43.53
CA GLY A 691 6.67 -8.79 43.12
C GLY A 691 6.06 -9.76 42.11
N GLY A 692 5.34 -10.78 42.57
CA GLY A 692 4.74 -11.79 41.69
C GLY A 692 3.74 -11.18 40.70
N VAL A 693 3.02 -10.14 41.11
CA VAL A 693 2.23 -9.27 40.22
C VAL A 693 3.03 -8.02 39.88
N ALA A 694 3.43 -7.23 40.89
CA ALA A 694 3.98 -5.90 40.68
C ALA A 694 5.27 -5.66 41.47
N TYR A 695 6.30 -5.16 40.79
CA TYR A 695 7.41 -4.41 41.40
C TYR A 695 7.12 -2.93 41.19
N ASN A 696 7.09 -2.15 42.27
CA ASN A 696 6.62 -0.78 42.22
C ASN A 696 7.50 0.19 43.02
N GLN A 697 8.01 1.24 42.36
CA GLN A 697 8.71 2.36 43.01
C GLN A 697 7.87 3.66 43.06
N GLY A 698 6.67 3.65 42.47
CA GLY A 698 5.68 4.74 42.56
C GLY A 698 4.58 4.44 43.55
N GLN A 699 3.38 4.97 43.32
CA GLN A 699 2.17 4.65 44.06
C GLN A 699 1.47 3.40 43.50
N ILE A 700 0.78 2.64 44.33
CA ILE A 700 -0.08 1.53 43.89
C ILE A 700 -1.42 1.49 44.61
N GLU A 701 -2.50 1.55 43.84
CA GLU A 701 -3.88 1.34 44.27
C GLU A 701 -4.45 0.08 43.62
N LEU A 702 -4.93 -0.86 44.43
CA LEU A 702 -5.69 -2.02 43.97
C LEU A 702 -7.09 -1.98 44.60
N ASN A 703 -8.13 -1.87 43.79
CA ASN A 703 -9.51 -1.80 44.27
C ASN A 703 -10.41 -2.84 43.58
N ASN A 704 -11.16 -3.60 44.37
CA ASN A 704 -12.07 -4.63 43.86
C ASN A 704 -11.36 -5.62 42.93
N THR A 705 -10.19 -6.11 43.37
CA THR A 705 -9.35 -7.04 42.59
C THR A 705 -9.35 -8.44 43.19
N ILE A 706 -9.16 -9.45 42.34
CA ILE A 706 -8.97 -10.84 42.78
C ILE A 706 -7.51 -11.24 42.52
N MET A 707 -6.79 -11.58 43.59
CA MET A 707 -5.35 -11.87 43.57
C MET A 707 -5.06 -13.24 44.16
N TYR A 708 -4.72 -14.22 43.33
CA TYR A 708 -4.35 -15.53 43.84
C TYR A 708 -3.32 -16.29 43.01
N ASN A 709 -2.62 -17.20 43.69
CA ASN A 709 -1.55 -18.03 43.13
C ASN A 709 -0.40 -17.23 42.50
N ASN A 710 -0.18 -15.99 42.92
CA ASN A 710 0.97 -15.21 42.48
C ASN A 710 2.20 -15.56 43.34
N THR A 711 3.38 -15.60 42.73
CA THR A 711 4.61 -16.09 43.39
C THR A 711 5.83 -15.21 43.11
N ALA A 712 6.67 -14.97 44.13
CA ALA A 712 7.99 -14.35 43.98
C ALA A 712 8.99 -14.77 45.07
N SER A 713 10.26 -14.37 44.99
CA SER A 713 11.15 -14.51 46.15
C SER A 713 10.79 -13.51 47.27
N ASN A 714 10.43 -12.28 46.92
CA ASN A 714 9.94 -11.26 47.84
C ASN A 714 8.65 -10.63 47.29
N GLY A 715 7.61 -10.50 48.12
CA GLY A 715 6.35 -9.88 47.71
C GLY A 715 5.58 -10.77 46.73
N GLY A 716 4.90 -11.82 47.22
CA GLY A 716 4.20 -12.79 46.36
C GLY A 716 3.19 -12.16 45.41
N VAL A 717 2.61 -11.01 45.79
CA VAL A 717 1.83 -10.13 44.91
C VAL A 717 2.59 -8.85 44.62
N ILE A 718 2.93 -8.07 45.65
CA ILE A 718 3.52 -6.74 45.49
C ILE A 718 4.88 -6.69 46.21
N TYR A 719 5.89 -6.20 45.49
CA TYR A 719 7.09 -5.66 46.09
C TYR A 719 7.11 -4.16 45.85
N THR A 720 7.27 -3.36 46.90
CA THR A 720 7.32 -1.91 46.76
C THR A 720 8.48 -1.26 47.52
N GLU A 721 9.03 -0.20 46.90
CA GLU A 721 10.07 0.67 47.45
C GLU A 721 9.60 2.13 47.49
N ASN A 722 8.29 2.36 47.52
CA ASN A 722 7.69 3.68 47.51
C ASN A 722 8.17 4.50 48.74
N PRO A 723 8.93 5.60 48.56
CA PRO A 723 9.38 6.41 49.70
C PRO A 723 8.28 7.31 50.29
N TYR A 724 7.07 7.35 49.73
CA TYR A 724 6.01 8.30 50.06
C TYR A 724 4.94 7.70 50.98
N ASP A 725 4.87 8.18 52.23
CA ASP A 725 3.93 7.69 53.24
C ASP A 725 2.45 7.86 52.85
N GLY A 726 1.67 6.79 53.00
CA GLY A 726 0.20 6.83 52.96
C GLY A 726 -0.44 6.76 51.58
N THR A 727 0.31 6.37 50.56
CA THR A 727 -0.11 6.47 49.14
C THR A 727 -0.40 5.13 48.46
N ASP A 728 -0.08 4.02 49.10
CA ASP A 728 -0.40 2.68 48.60
C ASP A 728 -1.54 2.06 49.40
N PHE A 729 -2.54 1.49 48.70
CA PHE A 729 -3.59 0.75 49.36
C PHE A 729 -4.26 -0.34 48.52
N ILE A 730 -4.74 -1.36 49.22
CA ILE A 730 -5.60 -2.41 48.68
C ILE A 730 -6.97 -2.28 49.35
N ASP A 731 -8.03 -2.17 48.56
CA ASP A 731 -9.40 -1.99 49.03
C ASP A 731 -10.39 -2.94 48.33
N ASN A 732 -11.36 -3.48 49.06
CA ASN A 732 -12.41 -4.37 48.54
C ASN A 732 -11.91 -5.59 47.73
N SER A 733 -10.68 -6.05 47.95
CA SER A 733 -10.04 -7.12 47.16
C SER A 733 -10.03 -8.48 47.86
N VAL A 734 -10.00 -9.55 47.05
CA VAL A 734 -9.89 -10.94 47.49
C VAL A 734 -8.47 -11.45 47.25
N ILE A 735 -7.79 -11.91 48.31
CA ILE A 735 -6.39 -12.35 48.25
C ILE A 735 -6.24 -13.74 48.88
N PHE A 736 -5.74 -14.72 48.15
CA PHE A 736 -5.48 -16.07 48.69
C PHE A 736 -4.37 -16.81 47.92
N ASN A 737 -3.71 -17.77 48.56
CA ASN A 737 -2.69 -18.64 47.95
C ASN A 737 -1.55 -17.92 47.20
N ASN A 738 -1.19 -16.70 47.59
CA ASN A 738 0.01 -16.04 47.09
C ASN A 738 1.20 -16.45 47.97
N SER A 739 2.38 -16.61 47.37
CA SER A 739 3.56 -17.13 48.09
C SER A 739 4.80 -16.30 47.81
N ALA A 740 5.62 -16.11 48.84
CA ALA A 740 6.97 -15.61 48.70
C ALA A 740 7.97 -16.56 49.36
N ASP A 741 9.10 -16.82 48.70
CA ASP A 741 10.11 -17.76 49.24
C ASP A 741 10.86 -17.16 50.44
N ASN A 742 11.11 -15.86 50.43
CA ASN A 742 11.89 -15.16 51.46
C ASN A 742 11.03 -14.22 52.31
N ASN A 743 10.46 -13.17 51.73
CA ASN A 743 9.78 -12.11 52.50
C ASN A 743 8.45 -11.67 51.86
N GLY A 744 7.46 -11.36 52.71
CA GLY A 744 6.18 -10.77 52.29
C GLY A 744 5.36 -11.69 51.37
N GLY A 745 4.66 -12.68 51.95
CA GLY A 745 3.88 -13.66 51.20
C GLY A 745 2.84 -13.03 50.27
N VAL A 746 2.31 -11.86 50.62
CA VAL A 746 1.50 -11.02 49.73
C VAL A 746 2.25 -9.73 49.37
N ILE A 747 2.67 -8.96 50.36
CA ILE A 747 3.31 -7.65 50.17
C ILE A 747 4.65 -7.62 50.89
N PHE A 748 5.68 -7.13 50.22
CA PHE A 748 6.94 -6.75 50.84
C PHE A 748 7.23 -5.27 50.54
N ASN A 749 7.29 -4.47 51.60
CA ASN A 749 7.58 -3.04 51.51
C ASN A 749 8.91 -2.71 52.18
N THR A 750 9.80 -2.03 51.47
CA THR A 750 11.12 -1.60 51.96
C THR A 750 11.23 -0.12 52.29
N LYS A 751 10.26 0.72 51.90
CA LYS A 751 10.25 2.18 52.17
C LYS A 751 8.82 2.72 52.36
N GLY A 752 8.64 3.80 53.12
CA GLY A 752 7.33 4.44 53.32
C GLY A 752 6.31 3.58 54.09
N SER A 753 5.04 3.99 54.04
CA SER A 753 3.91 3.40 54.78
C SER A 753 2.82 2.87 53.84
N PHE A 754 2.18 1.75 54.18
CA PHE A 754 1.19 1.03 53.34
C PHE A 754 -0.14 0.81 54.10
N ASN A 755 -1.29 1.12 53.48
CA ASN A 755 -2.63 0.94 54.08
C ASN A 755 -3.37 -0.26 53.46
N ILE A 756 -4.14 -1.03 54.25
CA ILE A 756 -4.83 -2.24 53.76
C ILE A 756 -6.25 -2.33 54.34
N TYR A 757 -7.26 -2.39 53.46
CA TYR A 757 -8.67 -2.57 53.79
C TYR A 757 -9.23 -3.78 53.02
N ILE A 758 -9.33 -4.96 53.66
CA ILE A 758 -9.69 -6.24 52.99
C ILE A 758 -11.09 -6.71 53.42
N ILE A 759 -11.93 -7.10 52.46
CA ILE A 759 -13.18 -7.85 52.71
C ILE A 759 -12.86 -9.37 52.60
N VAL A 760 -13.05 -10.07 53.72
CA VAL A 760 -12.48 -11.39 54.09
C VAL A 760 -12.94 -12.61 53.27
N THR A 761 -12.05 -13.58 53.01
CA THR A 761 -12.19 -15.01 53.47
C THR A 761 -10.85 -15.78 53.48
N LEU A 762 -10.60 -16.46 54.60
CA LEU A 762 -9.33 -16.99 55.09
C LEU A 762 -8.77 -18.24 54.36
N GLN A 763 -7.51 -18.15 53.91
CA GLN A 763 -6.43 -19.09 54.24
C GLN A 763 -5.10 -18.32 54.20
N ILE A 764 -4.79 -17.65 55.31
CA ILE A 764 -3.61 -16.77 55.45
C ILE A 764 -2.49 -17.57 56.12
N ILE A 765 -1.46 -17.93 55.36
CA ILE A 765 -0.16 -18.37 55.90
C ILE A 765 0.86 -17.33 55.44
N ASN A 766 1.46 -16.59 56.40
CA ASN A 766 2.53 -15.59 56.23
C ASN A 766 2.18 -14.34 55.41
N VAL A 767 1.31 -13.48 55.97
CA VAL A 767 0.74 -12.36 55.21
C VAL A 767 1.72 -11.20 54.94
N ILE A 768 2.47 -10.67 55.91
CA ILE A 768 3.20 -9.41 55.72
C ILE A 768 4.46 -9.36 56.61
N MET A 769 5.62 -8.98 56.05
CA MET A 769 6.82 -8.56 56.79
C MET A 769 7.09 -7.10 56.43
N VAL A 770 7.06 -6.21 57.42
CA VAL A 770 7.11 -4.75 57.24
C VAL A 770 7.99 -4.14 58.35
N GLU A 771 8.86 -3.19 58.01
CA GLU A 771 9.69 -2.46 58.97
C GLU A 771 9.01 -1.19 59.56
N TYR A 772 7.84 -0.73 59.06
CA TYR A 772 7.13 0.49 59.53
C TYR A 772 5.58 0.39 59.59
N TYR A 773 4.92 1.14 60.49
CA TYR A 773 3.49 1.08 60.89
C TYR A 773 2.44 0.53 59.89
N ILE A 774 1.61 -0.41 60.36
CA ILE A 774 0.37 -0.88 59.70
C ILE A 774 -0.85 -0.41 60.52
N ILE A 775 -1.81 0.26 59.88
CA ILE A 775 -3.15 0.48 60.44
C ILE A 775 -4.08 -0.56 59.81
N MET A 776 -4.41 -1.62 60.54
CA MET A 776 -5.50 -2.54 60.17
C MET A 776 -6.77 -2.14 60.90
N GLU A 777 -7.75 -1.58 60.20
CA GLU A 777 -9.11 -1.48 60.72
C GLU A 777 -9.94 -2.67 60.22
N GLN A 778 -10.18 -3.64 61.12
CA GLN A 778 -11.23 -4.63 60.90
C GLN A 778 -12.59 -3.96 61.13
N GLN A 779 -13.41 -3.79 60.09
CA GLN A 779 -14.86 -3.65 60.26
C GLN A 779 -15.46 -5.06 60.35
N LEU A 780 -15.97 -5.39 61.54
CA LEU A 780 -16.60 -6.65 61.93
C LEU A 780 -17.98 -6.86 61.28
#